data_AF-A0ABD2ALR3-F1
#
_entry.id   AF-A0ABD2ALR3-F1
#
_cell.length_a   1.000
_cell.length_b   1.000
_cell.length_c   1.000
_cell.angle_alpha   90.00
_cell.angle_beta   90.00
_cell.angle_gamma   90.00
#
_symmetry.space_group_name_H-M   'P 1'
#
loop_
_entity.id
_entity.type
_entity.pdbx_description
1 polymer ?
#
loop_
_entity_poly.entity_id
_entity_poly.type
_entity_poly.pdbx_seq_one_letter_code
_entity_poly.pdbx_strand_id
1 'polypeptide(L)'
;MSKSKKKINHCAVFKPRTKNDDNAELSNTMIICARKTGQLNLSSKGLFSVPKRVWTINELTEDELKELNFELDYDETEQRWWEQESLKTLDLSCNCLTTINARIRCLNDLTELDLHNNLLNKLPMEIGNLTKLITLDLSYNKLEVLPIQFYHLLELRNLNLKYNILKELDTGITDLIMLSHLDLSHNNLIELPIGMGYLVRLIFLDVSHNSLKYLPPDIMSMRALEKLIANTNELEELPSLSELRKVETIMFQNNKLTIFPDLSGCVALKELNLSENNIVDFNILHLEEVRKLKILMLGDNSIKAIPEGIIQLINLEYLDLSNNNISLIPVCIGIMPNLKKFSVEGNNIQNVRADIISCGTSRILKHLQQSIDTANVNVDDSLLSNTSTVVYPNKYMMKNTRMLSLAGHGLTDLSIEVLEDANAAGVTLIDLSRNHMRELPEMLSIITTVTDLKLTSNLLTHLPEWIGEKYEHLQALDLSKNHLLSLPSTIGLFKYLRNIDISFNRFTELPEDIYEISTLETLEANDNLIANIDVSLLKKLKRLAILNLANNNIDNVPAELGNLTNIRSLILFGNCFKNPRQAILAKSTDEILAYLRNRIPQQSIDHHQIRMLLQQRRMSKIEFSLDDEILSPDLFSDDNITINNSSHLTSSTSINVIEPEPINNISEWKGASMNEICKGLGTYDCQEFPPINPSANHTVLILLPIPIRGPPKPYPSHQTDKWSQGYVRMPHSTHSLYPIEQQSANRHCRYRWEIIQESLLQTLMSSHQLEKAILSYNHMYAHRWNFSALHHFFLEVMEEEEVSSFFKTLLPKMVHLALQLPVLITGAIPLLKSHSNASISLSQLQVSSLLANAFFCTFPRRNSANPQSEYSTYPHINFNRLFSAFRKDKLNRCQSVMEKFKVVPEGVITIQRRYILKHDIPKWDIIDKQFLPLHITSNGTIDTDGAGLLQVDFANKYVGGGVLGMGCVQEEIRFVICPELMVTMLVTEALDDTEALIVTGIERYSKYEGYSNSFKWSGDFIDETPRDSSGRRMTSVVAIDALYFTQPALQFDLNKITRELNKAYVGFVGCDLCKDNLPAVATGNWGCGAFRGNPKLKVLLQLMAASVAGRAMVYFTFGDTTLRDEIAEMYSHLVQQNITIARLFSLLLQYRESRIRHLDFYNFLYNKTRTKSTSPLTYNF
;
A
#
# COMPACT_ATOMS: atom_id res chain seq x y z
N MET A 1 -47.67 22.70 35.40
CA MET A 1 -47.51 21.27 35.01
C MET A 1 -46.27 21.12 34.14
N SER A 2 -45.84 19.88 33.91
CA SER A 2 -44.80 19.41 32.98
C SER A 2 -44.92 20.03 31.55
N LYS A 3 -43.88 20.03 30.70
CA LYS A 3 -42.85 18.99 30.44
C LYS A 3 -41.41 19.52 30.38
N SER A 4 -40.46 18.59 30.39
CA SER A 4 -39.02 18.81 30.62
C SER A 4 -38.18 18.93 29.34
N LYS A 5 -37.01 19.59 29.46
CA LYS A 5 -35.94 19.59 28.45
C LYS A 5 -35.41 18.17 28.24
N LYS A 6 -35.31 17.69 26.99
CA LYS A 6 -34.36 16.63 26.61
C LYS A 6 -33.00 17.29 26.34
N LYS A 7 -32.00 17.04 27.20
CA LYS A 7 -30.59 17.24 26.84
C LYS A 7 -30.16 16.07 25.96
N ILE A 8 -29.53 16.34 24.81
CA ILE A 8 -28.69 15.33 24.14
C ILE A 8 -27.44 15.17 25.01
N ASN A 9 -27.12 13.93 25.39
CA ASN A 9 -26.22 13.64 26.50
C ASN A 9 -25.08 12.72 26.06
N HIS A 10 -24.08 13.27 25.37
CA HIS A 10 -22.88 12.55 24.92
C HIS A 10 -21.88 12.27 26.07
N CYS A 11 -22.39 11.83 27.22
CA CYS A 11 -21.63 11.54 28.43
C CYS A 11 -21.87 10.10 28.91
N ALA A 12 -21.29 9.11 28.21
CA ALA A 12 -21.11 7.75 28.73
C ALA A 12 -20.22 6.87 27.81
N VAL A 13 -18.93 6.73 28.14
CA VAL A 13 -18.15 5.53 27.76
C VAL A 13 -18.21 4.45 28.87
N PHE A 14 -18.57 4.86 30.09
CA PHE A 14 -18.55 4.01 31.30
C PHE A 14 -19.92 3.81 32.00
N LYS A 15 -21.04 4.12 31.33
CA LYS A 15 -22.38 3.71 31.78
C LYS A 15 -22.80 2.47 30.97
N PRO A 16 -23.21 1.34 31.59
CA PRO A 16 -23.86 0.27 30.85
C PRO A 16 -25.15 0.81 30.20
N ARG A 17 -25.28 0.68 28.88
CA ARG A 17 -26.48 1.10 28.14
C ARG A 17 -27.68 0.34 28.69
N THR A 18 -28.72 1.06 29.10
CA THR A 18 -30.00 0.45 29.49
C THR A 18 -30.86 0.25 28.25
N LYS A 19 -31.86 -0.63 28.34
CA LYS A 19 -32.85 -0.81 27.26
C LYS A 19 -33.56 0.50 26.87
N ASN A 20 -33.61 1.50 27.75
CA ASN A 20 -34.19 2.80 27.44
C ASN A 20 -33.20 3.71 26.69
N ASP A 21 -31.90 3.58 26.94
CA ASP A 21 -30.86 4.27 26.17
C ASP A 21 -30.73 3.64 24.76
N ASP A 22 -30.87 2.32 24.62
CA ASP A 22 -30.93 1.63 23.33
C ASP A 22 -32.17 2.04 22.52
N ASN A 23 -33.36 2.03 23.14
CA ASN A 23 -34.60 2.47 22.49
C ASN A 23 -34.56 3.96 22.04
N ALA A 24 -33.64 4.77 22.56
CA ALA A 24 -33.51 6.18 22.20
C ALA A 24 -32.66 6.44 20.94
N GLU A 25 -31.92 5.44 20.43
CA GLU A 25 -31.15 5.55 19.17
C GLU A 25 -32.05 5.55 17.93
N LEU A 26 -33.23 4.93 18.01
CA LEU A 26 -34.17 4.83 16.90
C LEU A 26 -35.13 6.03 16.88
N SER A 27 -34.83 7.04 16.06
CA SER A 27 -35.70 8.19 15.85
C SER A 27 -36.88 7.89 14.92
N ASN A 28 -37.95 8.68 15.01
CA ASN A 28 -39.07 8.63 14.04
C ASN A 28 -38.58 8.85 12.60
N THR A 29 -37.58 9.71 12.39
CA THR A 29 -36.97 9.94 11.07
C THR A 29 -36.27 8.69 10.51
N MET A 30 -35.61 7.89 11.36
CA MET A 30 -35.04 6.60 10.94
C MET A 30 -36.13 5.56 10.65
N ILE A 31 -37.24 5.56 11.40
CA ILE A 31 -38.39 4.67 11.15
C ILE A 31 -39.04 4.98 9.80
N ILE A 32 -39.29 6.26 9.50
CA ILE A 32 -39.87 6.69 8.21
C ILE A 32 -38.91 6.39 7.06
N CYS A 33 -37.60 6.61 7.23
CA CYS A 33 -36.59 6.29 6.22
C CYS A 33 -36.54 4.77 5.94
N ALA A 34 -36.55 3.93 6.97
CA ALA A 34 -36.56 2.48 6.82
C ALA A 34 -37.84 1.96 6.14
N ARG A 35 -39.00 2.56 6.43
CA ARG A 35 -40.27 2.27 5.75
C ARG A 35 -40.27 2.70 4.28
N LYS A 36 -39.57 3.77 3.91
CA LYS A 36 -39.46 4.25 2.52
C LYS A 36 -38.42 3.52 1.66
N THR A 37 -37.58 2.67 2.25
CA THR A 37 -36.43 2.06 1.57
C THR A 37 -36.28 0.55 1.77
N GLY A 38 -37.04 -0.03 2.72
CA GLY A 38 -36.83 -1.39 3.17
C GLY A 38 -35.50 -1.62 3.93
N GLN A 39 -34.72 -0.59 4.25
CA GLN A 39 -33.38 -0.72 4.85
C GLN A 39 -33.27 -0.05 6.22
N LEU A 40 -32.70 -0.74 7.21
CA LEU A 40 -32.38 -0.17 8.52
C LEU A 40 -30.94 -0.49 8.94
N ASN A 41 -30.13 0.56 9.08
CA ASN A 41 -28.77 0.46 9.60
C ASN A 41 -28.70 0.97 11.06
N LEU A 42 -28.29 0.09 11.96
CA LEU A 42 -28.02 0.36 13.38
C LEU A 42 -26.61 -0.13 13.79
N SER A 43 -25.69 -0.21 12.83
CA SER A 43 -24.30 -0.63 13.06
C SER A 43 -23.53 0.35 13.95
N SER A 44 -22.51 -0.17 14.65
CA SER A 44 -21.55 0.64 15.41
C SER A 44 -22.16 1.59 16.47
N LYS A 45 -23.40 1.34 16.91
CA LYS A 45 -24.10 2.12 17.96
C LYS A 45 -23.77 1.65 19.39
N GLY A 46 -23.05 0.53 19.53
CA GLY A 46 -22.70 -0.09 20.80
C GLY A 46 -23.91 -0.68 21.55
N LEU A 47 -25.00 -1.02 20.84
CA LEU A 47 -26.26 -1.49 21.41
C LEU A 47 -26.05 -2.74 22.26
N PHE A 48 -26.61 -2.75 23.47
CA PHE A 48 -26.69 -3.97 24.29
C PHE A 48 -27.94 -4.80 23.95
N SER A 49 -28.99 -4.15 23.47
CA SER A 49 -30.23 -4.76 23.01
C SER A 49 -30.81 -4.04 21.79
N VAL A 50 -31.41 -4.81 20.87
CA VAL A 50 -32.08 -4.24 19.69
C VAL A 50 -33.30 -3.41 20.13
N PRO A 51 -33.48 -2.17 19.64
CA PRO A 51 -34.62 -1.33 19.98
C PRO A 51 -35.96 -2.01 19.74
N LYS A 52 -36.88 -1.94 20.71
CA LYS A 52 -38.16 -2.68 20.71
C LYS A 52 -39.01 -2.45 19.45
N ARG A 53 -38.96 -1.23 18.90
CA ARG A 53 -39.75 -0.78 17.75
C ARG A 53 -39.25 -1.35 16.42
N VAL A 54 -38.01 -1.85 16.33
CA VAL A 54 -37.49 -2.55 15.13
C VAL A 54 -38.35 -3.78 14.83
N TRP A 55 -38.67 -4.56 15.86
CA TRP A 55 -39.49 -5.79 15.73
C TRP A 55 -40.94 -5.55 15.31
N THR A 56 -41.40 -4.30 15.33
CA THR A 56 -42.74 -3.89 14.90
C THR A 56 -42.69 -2.77 13.86
N ILE A 57 -41.56 -2.59 13.15
CA ILE A 57 -41.35 -1.41 12.30
C ILE A 57 -42.36 -1.33 11.14
N ASN A 58 -42.81 -2.49 10.65
CA ASN A 58 -43.86 -2.65 9.64
C ASN A 58 -45.29 -2.42 10.18
N GLU A 59 -45.48 -2.13 11.48
CA GLU A 59 -46.78 -1.92 12.12
C GLU A 59 -46.97 -0.43 12.48
N LEU A 60 -48.08 0.20 12.10
CA LEU A 60 -48.46 1.54 12.58
C LEU A 60 -48.86 1.51 14.07
N THR A 61 -48.57 2.58 14.82
CA THR A 61 -49.11 2.75 16.18
C THR A 61 -50.51 3.36 16.16
N GLU A 62 -51.25 3.26 17.27
CA GLU A 62 -52.54 3.97 17.42
C GLU A 62 -52.42 5.48 17.26
N ASP A 63 -51.27 6.08 17.56
CA ASP A 63 -51.07 7.53 17.42
C ASP A 63 -50.71 7.90 15.97
N GLU A 64 -49.85 7.13 15.30
CA GLU A 64 -49.63 7.21 13.85
C GLU A 64 -50.97 7.05 13.07
N LEU A 65 -51.88 6.19 13.53
CA LEU A 65 -53.22 5.99 12.96
C LEU A 65 -54.22 7.13 13.26
N LYS A 66 -53.94 7.99 14.25
CA LYS A 66 -54.76 9.18 14.54
C LYS A 66 -54.32 10.37 13.69
N GLU A 67 -53.02 10.54 13.47
CA GLU A 67 -52.47 11.57 12.58
C GLU A 67 -53.00 11.37 11.14
N LEU A 68 -52.98 10.12 10.65
CA LEU A 68 -53.57 9.68 9.37
C LEU A 68 -55.07 10.00 9.16
N ASN A 69 -55.81 10.39 10.19
CA ASN A 69 -57.25 10.71 10.12
C ASN A 69 -57.55 12.23 10.12
N PHE A 70 -56.54 13.09 10.31
CA PHE A 70 -56.73 14.55 10.34
C PHE A 70 -56.36 15.25 9.02
N GLU A 71 -55.66 14.58 8.13
CA GLU A 71 -55.06 15.14 6.91
C GLU A 71 -56.02 14.98 5.70
N LEU A 72 -57.15 15.72 5.74
CA LEU A 72 -58.16 15.73 4.66
C LEU A 72 -57.98 16.85 3.63
N ASP A 73 -57.17 17.86 3.94
CA ASP A 73 -56.60 18.81 2.98
C ASP A 73 -55.09 18.53 2.93
N TYR A 74 -54.53 18.22 1.76
CA TYR A 74 -53.10 17.87 1.63
C TYR A 74 -52.45 18.56 0.43
N ASP A 75 -51.26 19.10 0.66
CA ASP A 75 -50.40 19.74 -0.33
C ASP A 75 -49.40 18.70 -0.88
N GLU A 76 -49.03 18.77 -2.17
CA GLU A 76 -48.31 17.68 -2.85
C GLU A 76 -46.83 17.53 -2.41
N THR A 77 -46.36 18.37 -1.49
CA THR A 77 -44.96 18.42 -1.03
C THR A 77 -44.65 17.50 0.16
N GLU A 78 -45.63 17.14 1.00
CA GLU A 78 -45.42 16.22 2.13
C GLU A 78 -45.48 14.75 1.65
N GLN A 79 -44.30 14.14 1.52
CA GLN A 79 -44.14 12.80 0.96
C GLN A 79 -44.75 11.69 1.85
N ARG A 80 -46.03 11.35 1.60
CA ARG A 80 -46.75 10.10 1.96
C ARG A 80 -45.96 9.09 2.81
N TRP A 81 -45.81 9.36 4.10
CA TRP A 81 -45.01 8.53 5.01
C TRP A 81 -45.69 7.19 5.39
N TRP A 82 -46.94 7.03 4.97
CA TRP A 82 -47.77 5.83 5.09
C TRP A 82 -47.64 4.83 3.93
N GLU A 83 -46.97 5.20 2.83
CA GLU A 83 -46.55 4.22 1.82
C GLU A 83 -45.30 3.50 2.33
N GLN A 84 -45.44 2.22 2.69
CA GLN A 84 -44.43 1.46 3.43
C GLN A 84 -43.97 0.22 2.66
N GLU A 85 -42.66 0.13 2.43
CA GLU A 85 -41.98 -1.10 2.05
C GLU A 85 -41.61 -1.89 3.32
N SER A 86 -41.86 -3.21 3.28
CA SER A 86 -41.47 -4.14 4.34
C SER A 86 -39.95 -4.19 4.52
N LEU A 87 -39.45 -4.18 5.76
CA LEU A 87 -38.01 -4.25 6.01
C LEU A 87 -37.35 -5.50 5.37
N LYS A 88 -36.47 -5.27 4.39
CA LYS A 88 -35.69 -6.26 3.62
C LYS A 88 -34.24 -6.38 4.11
N THR A 89 -33.66 -5.28 4.58
CA THR A 89 -32.24 -5.17 4.91
C THR A 89 -32.08 -4.66 6.35
N LEU A 90 -31.42 -5.45 7.21
CA LEU A 90 -31.21 -5.09 8.62
C LEU A 90 -29.74 -5.28 9.01
N ASP A 91 -29.05 -4.16 9.23
CA ASP A 91 -27.68 -4.15 9.74
C ASP A 91 -27.66 -3.81 11.24
N LEU A 92 -27.21 -4.77 12.04
CA LEU A 92 -27.02 -4.72 13.49
C LEU A 92 -25.55 -4.98 13.88
N SER A 93 -24.62 -4.86 12.93
CA SER A 93 -23.21 -5.19 13.09
C SER A 93 -22.44 -4.28 14.05
N CYS A 94 -21.26 -4.73 14.50
CA CYS A 94 -20.34 -3.95 15.36
C CYS A 94 -21.02 -3.40 16.63
N ASN A 95 -21.84 -4.23 17.29
CA ASN A 95 -22.60 -3.90 18.49
C ASN A 95 -22.24 -4.85 19.65
N CYS A 96 -22.92 -4.71 20.80
CA CYS A 96 -22.69 -5.49 22.01
C CYS A 96 -23.81 -6.51 22.26
N LEU A 97 -24.51 -6.96 21.21
CA LEU A 97 -25.69 -7.82 21.33
C LEU A 97 -25.28 -9.22 21.81
N THR A 98 -25.90 -9.70 22.89
CA THR A 98 -25.63 -11.03 23.47
C THR A 98 -26.66 -12.10 23.09
N THR A 99 -27.88 -11.68 22.73
CA THR A 99 -28.98 -12.54 22.28
C THR A 99 -29.89 -11.78 21.33
N ILE A 100 -30.41 -12.45 20.29
CA ILE A 100 -31.50 -11.93 19.45
C ILE A 100 -32.87 -12.33 20.02
N ASN A 101 -33.87 -11.46 19.87
CA ASN A 101 -35.21 -11.69 20.40
C ASN A 101 -36.05 -12.56 19.46
N ALA A 102 -36.83 -13.49 20.02
CA ALA A 102 -37.79 -14.33 19.29
C ALA A 102 -38.78 -13.55 18.38
N ARG A 103 -39.00 -12.26 18.63
CA ARG A 103 -39.77 -11.37 17.74
C ARG A 103 -39.11 -11.09 16.38
N ILE A 104 -37.92 -11.62 16.09
CA ILE A 104 -37.35 -11.58 14.74
C ILE A 104 -38.27 -12.21 13.69
N ARG A 105 -39.12 -13.19 14.09
CA ARG A 105 -40.21 -13.75 13.26
C ARG A 105 -41.28 -12.75 12.78
N CYS A 106 -41.24 -11.49 13.20
CA CYS A 106 -42.11 -10.44 12.66
C CYS A 106 -41.56 -9.84 11.36
N LEU A 107 -40.29 -10.10 11.02
CA LEU A 107 -39.58 -9.55 9.86
C LEU A 107 -39.52 -10.56 8.70
N ASN A 108 -40.64 -11.19 8.35
CA ASN A 108 -40.69 -12.32 7.39
C ASN A 108 -40.26 -11.95 5.94
N ASP A 109 -40.15 -10.65 5.63
CA ASP A 109 -39.71 -10.13 4.33
C ASP A 109 -38.21 -9.81 4.26
N LEU A 110 -37.46 -10.10 5.33
CA LEU A 110 -36.02 -9.82 5.42
C LEU A 110 -35.22 -10.72 4.46
N THR A 111 -34.50 -10.09 3.52
CA THR A 111 -33.61 -10.74 2.57
C THR A 111 -32.15 -10.69 2.99
N GLU A 112 -31.74 -9.70 3.78
CA GLU A 112 -30.36 -9.58 4.28
C GLU A 112 -30.32 -9.19 5.76
N LEU A 113 -29.51 -9.92 6.53
CA LEU A 113 -29.31 -9.70 7.97
C LEU A 113 -27.82 -9.71 8.30
N ASP A 114 -27.30 -8.58 8.75
CA ASP A 114 -25.93 -8.47 9.25
C ASP A 114 -25.93 -8.37 10.78
N LEU A 115 -25.27 -9.34 11.42
CA LEU A 115 -25.04 -9.45 12.86
C LEU A 115 -23.55 -9.58 13.19
N HIS A 116 -22.63 -9.27 12.26
CA HIS A 116 -21.20 -9.48 12.45
C HIS A 116 -20.62 -8.62 13.59
N ASN A 117 -19.54 -9.10 14.21
CA ASN A 117 -18.84 -8.43 15.31
C ASN A 117 -19.80 -8.04 16.46
N ASN A 118 -20.40 -9.06 17.06
CA ASN A 118 -21.31 -8.97 18.20
C ASN A 118 -20.87 -9.98 19.29
N LEU A 119 -21.71 -10.21 20.31
CA LEU A 119 -21.43 -11.10 21.43
C LEU A 119 -22.45 -12.26 21.52
N LEU A 120 -23.09 -12.63 20.41
CA LEU A 120 -24.15 -13.64 20.35
C LEU A 120 -23.58 -15.02 20.71
N ASN A 121 -24.13 -15.65 21.74
CA ASN A 121 -23.76 -17.02 22.12
C ASN A 121 -24.69 -18.10 21.54
N LYS A 122 -25.95 -17.74 21.25
CA LYS A 122 -26.99 -18.61 20.67
C LYS A 122 -27.94 -17.79 19.80
N LEU A 123 -28.52 -18.44 18.80
CA LEU A 123 -29.62 -17.89 17.99
C LEU A 123 -30.99 -18.38 18.51
N PRO A 124 -32.05 -17.57 18.39
CA PRO A 124 -33.42 -18.04 18.64
C PRO A 124 -33.85 -19.04 17.56
N MET A 125 -34.70 -20.01 17.92
CA MET A 125 -35.26 -20.98 16.96
C MET A 125 -36.09 -20.26 15.88
N GLU A 126 -36.71 -19.14 16.25
CA GLU A 126 -37.47 -18.24 15.39
C GLU A 126 -36.67 -17.58 14.26
N ILE A 127 -35.34 -17.75 14.20
CA ILE A 127 -34.55 -17.34 13.03
C ILE A 127 -34.98 -18.09 11.75
N GLY A 128 -35.42 -19.35 11.89
CA GLY A 128 -35.89 -20.19 10.78
C GLY A 128 -37.18 -19.73 10.11
N ASN A 129 -37.87 -18.73 10.69
CA ASN A 129 -39.05 -18.11 10.07
C ASN A 129 -38.69 -17.17 8.91
N LEU A 130 -37.44 -16.71 8.79
CA LEU A 130 -36.96 -15.78 7.76
C LEU A 130 -36.76 -16.45 6.40
N THR A 131 -37.77 -17.16 5.89
CA THR A 131 -37.71 -18.01 4.69
C THR A 131 -37.28 -17.31 3.38
N LYS A 132 -37.24 -15.97 3.35
CA LYS A 132 -36.77 -15.15 2.23
C LYS A 132 -35.30 -14.67 2.37
N LEU A 133 -34.59 -15.09 3.41
CA LEU A 133 -33.23 -14.63 3.70
C LEU A 133 -32.22 -15.19 2.70
N ILE A 134 -31.48 -14.30 2.04
CA ILE A 134 -30.49 -14.58 0.98
C ILE A 134 -29.06 -14.43 1.52
N THR A 135 -28.83 -13.42 2.36
CA THR A 135 -27.52 -13.11 2.96
C THR A 135 -27.64 -13.06 4.49
N LEU A 136 -26.78 -13.82 5.18
CA LEU A 136 -26.69 -13.82 6.64
C LEU A 136 -25.23 -13.79 7.09
N ASP A 137 -24.83 -12.69 7.74
CA ASP A 137 -23.53 -12.58 8.40
C ASP A 137 -23.67 -12.70 9.92
N LEU A 138 -22.99 -13.69 10.48
CA LEU A 138 -22.94 -14.02 11.90
C LEU A 138 -21.49 -14.06 12.40
N SER A 139 -20.54 -13.53 11.63
CA SER A 139 -19.11 -13.64 11.94
C SER A 139 -18.67 -12.83 13.14
N TYR A 140 -17.54 -13.18 13.75
CA TYR A 140 -17.03 -12.56 14.97
C TYR A 140 -18.08 -12.52 16.09
N ASN A 141 -18.64 -13.69 16.41
CA ASN A 141 -19.59 -13.90 17.50
C ASN A 141 -19.08 -15.03 18.42
N LYS A 142 -19.96 -15.65 19.21
CA LYS A 142 -19.62 -16.72 20.17
C LYS A 142 -20.58 -17.90 20.07
N LEU A 143 -21.10 -18.18 18.87
CA LEU A 143 -22.05 -19.25 18.64
C LEU A 143 -21.40 -20.63 18.87
N GLU A 144 -22.00 -21.42 19.76
CA GLU A 144 -21.58 -22.81 20.05
C GLU A 144 -22.24 -23.84 19.13
N VAL A 145 -23.51 -23.61 18.77
CA VAL A 145 -24.39 -24.51 17.99
C VAL A 145 -25.45 -23.66 17.26
N LEU A 146 -25.87 -24.09 16.06
CA LEU A 146 -27.02 -23.51 15.33
C LEU A 146 -28.32 -24.26 15.68
N PRO A 147 -29.46 -23.59 15.89
CA PRO A 147 -30.73 -24.27 16.19
C PRO A 147 -31.24 -25.01 14.94
N ILE A 148 -31.82 -26.20 15.09
CA ILE A 148 -32.26 -27.03 13.94
C ILE A 148 -33.21 -26.31 12.95
N GLN A 149 -34.02 -25.35 13.44
CA GLN A 149 -34.89 -24.54 12.58
C GLN A 149 -34.14 -23.60 11.63
N PHE A 150 -32.85 -23.32 11.88
CA PHE A 150 -31.97 -22.54 10.99
C PHE A 150 -31.90 -23.14 9.59
N TYR A 151 -31.95 -24.46 9.46
CA TYR A 151 -31.83 -25.16 8.18
C TYR A 151 -33.10 -25.06 7.32
N HIS A 152 -34.17 -24.43 7.81
CA HIS A 152 -35.35 -24.07 7.00
C HIS A 152 -35.14 -22.84 6.10
N LEU A 153 -33.98 -22.18 6.15
CA LEU A 153 -33.64 -20.98 5.36
C LEU A 153 -33.25 -21.32 3.91
N LEU A 154 -34.13 -22.02 3.19
CA LEU A 154 -33.81 -22.69 1.91
C LEU A 154 -33.35 -21.77 0.77
N GLU A 155 -33.68 -20.47 0.79
CA GLU A 155 -33.21 -19.47 -0.20
C GLU A 155 -31.83 -18.88 0.10
N LEU A 156 -31.21 -19.24 1.23
CA LEU A 156 -29.94 -18.66 1.69
C LEU A 156 -28.79 -18.97 0.71
N ARG A 157 -28.05 -17.94 0.31
CA ARG A 157 -26.97 -18.00 -0.69
C ARG A 157 -25.62 -17.67 -0.11
N ASN A 158 -25.58 -16.72 0.82
CA ASN A 158 -24.36 -16.27 1.47
C ASN A 158 -24.49 -16.46 2.98
N LEU A 159 -23.67 -17.34 3.55
CA LEU A 159 -23.63 -17.61 4.99
C LEU A 159 -22.21 -17.43 5.54
N ASN A 160 -22.02 -16.45 6.40
CA ASN A 160 -20.75 -16.20 7.07
C ASN A 160 -20.86 -16.50 8.57
N LEU A 161 -20.14 -17.52 9.03
CA LEU A 161 -20.05 -18.01 10.41
C LEU A 161 -18.62 -17.90 10.97
N LYS A 162 -17.73 -17.17 10.27
CA LYS A 162 -16.31 -16.99 10.61
C LYS A 162 -16.09 -16.48 12.03
N TYR A 163 -15.05 -16.90 12.73
CA TYR A 163 -14.77 -16.48 14.11
C TYR A 163 -15.98 -16.69 15.05
N ASN A 164 -16.38 -17.95 15.20
CA ASN A 164 -17.33 -18.41 16.21
C ASN A 164 -16.68 -19.55 17.03
N ILE A 165 -17.45 -20.34 17.76
CA ILE A 165 -16.94 -21.48 18.56
C ILE A 165 -17.71 -22.78 18.28
N LEU A 166 -18.23 -22.92 17.05
CA LEU A 166 -18.96 -24.10 16.59
C LEU A 166 -18.06 -25.34 16.69
N LYS A 167 -18.58 -26.44 17.25
CA LYS A 167 -17.85 -27.73 17.41
C LYS A 167 -18.26 -28.78 16.39
N GLU A 168 -19.51 -28.72 15.98
CA GLU A 168 -20.18 -29.64 15.08
C GLU A 168 -21.07 -28.83 14.14
N LEU A 169 -21.34 -29.38 12.96
CA LEU A 169 -22.22 -28.79 11.95
C LEU A 169 -23.26 -29.85 11.58
N ASP A 170 -24.53 -29.59 11.92
CA ASP A 170 -25.60 -30.55 11.68
C ASP A 170 -25.75 -30.87 10.18
N THR A 171 -26.05 -32.13 9.90
CA THR A 171 -26.48 -32.64 8.59
C THR A 171 -27.48 -31.75 7.86
N GLY A 172 -28.39 -31.06 8.56
CA GLY A 172 -29.35 -30.12 7.97
C GLY A 172 -28.72 -29.01 7.10
N ILE A 173 -27.41 -28.76 7.20
CA ILE A 173 -26.71 -27.86 6.26
C ILE A 173 -26.83 -28.31 4.79
N THR A 174 -27.05 -29.60 4.52
CA THR A 174 -27.19 -30.12 3.14
C THR A 174 -28.46 -29.63 2.45
N ASP A 175 -29.49 -29.26 3.20
CA ASP A 175 -30.79 -28.84 2.67
C ASP A 175 -30.74 -27.41 2.12
N LEU A 176 -29.72 -26.63 2.47
CA LEU A 176 -29.48 -25.27 2.00
C LEU A 176 -28.86 -25.24 0.59
N ILE A 177 -29.48 -25.96 -0.36
CA ILE A 177 -29.02 -26.18 -1.74
C ILE A 177 -28.82 -24.91 -2.59
N MET A 178 -29.26 -23.75 -2.08
CA MET A 178 -29.08 -22.43 -2.71
C MET A 178 -27.77 -21.75 -2.34
N LEU A 179 -27.01 -22.28 -1.37
CA LEU A 179 -25.73 -21.73 -0.93
C LEU A 179 -24.72 -21.62 -2.08
N SER A 180 -24.11 -20.44 -2.18
CA SER A 180 -23.03 -20.09 -3.10
C SER A 180 -21.74 -19.68 -2.36
N HIS A 181 -21.86 -19.12 -1.16
CA HIS A 181 -20.73 -18.75 -0.30
C HIS A 181 -20.96 -19.24 1.13
N LEU A 182 -20.00 -20.01 1.65
CA LEU A 182 -19.99 -20.51 3.02
C LEU A 182 -18.62 -20.31 3.67
N ASP A 183 -18.57 -19.49 4.72
CA ASP A 183 -17.38 -19.26 5.54
C ASP A 183 -17.62 -19.79 6.95
N LEU A 184 -16.90 -20.85 7.31
CA LEU A 184 -16.92 -21.54 8.62
C LEU A 184 -15.58 -21.38 9.34
N SER A 185 -14.72 -20.48 8.88
CA SER A 185 -13.32 -20.46 9.31
C SER A 185 -13.12 -19.84 10.71
N HIS A 186 -12.05 -20.23 11.40
CA HIS A 186 -11.86 -19.91 12.83
C HIS A 186 -13.05 -20.38 13.69
N ASN A 187 -13.29 -21.68 13.69
CA ASN A 187 -14.23 -22.38 14.58
C ASN A 187 -13.50 -23.58 15.25
N ASN A 188 -14.23 -24.47 15.92
CA ASN A 188 -13.69 -25.67 16.57
C ASN A 188 -14.22 -26.97 15.90
N LEU A 189 -14.52 -26.94 14.60
CA LEU A 189 -15.11 -28.08 13.89
C LEU A 189 -14.11 -29.25 13.81
N ILE A 190 -14.56 -30.45 14.19
CA ILE A 190 -13.75 -31.69 14.17
C ILE A 190 -14.00 -32.48 12.87
N GLU A 191 -15.22 -32.41 12.33
CA GLU A 191 -15.64 -33.03 11.08
C GLU A 191 -16.66 -32.16 10.35
N LEU A 192 -16.92 -32.47 9.08
CA LEU A 192 -17.98 -31.88 8.25
C LEU A 192 -18.98 -32.98 7.87
N PRO A 193 -20.29 -32.68 7.79
CA PRO A 193 -21.31 -33.70 7.54
C PRO A 193 -21.16 -34.34 6.15
N ILE A 194 -21.32 -35.66 6.13
CA ILE A 194 -21.47 -36.45 4.88
C ILE A 194 -22.71 -35.93 4.13
N GLY A 195 -22.63 -35.85 2.81
CA GLY A 195 -23.64 -35.21 1.97
C GLY A 195 -23.44 -33.70 1.74
N MET A 196 -22.47 -33.03 2.38
CA MET A 196 -22.16 -31.61 2.10
C MET A 196 -21.84 -31.35 0.62
N GLY A 197 -21.38 -32.37 -0.12
CA GLY A 197 -21.19 -32.34 -1.57
C GLY A 197 -22.46 -32.08 -2.40
N TYR A 198 -23.66 -32.22 -1.83
CA TYR A 198 -24.92 -31.87 -2.50
C TYR A 198 -25.17 -30.36 -2.63
N LEU A 199 -24.33 -29.52 -2.00
CA LEU A 199 -24.30 -28.07 -2.22
C LEU A 199 -23.70 -27.72 -3.59
N VAL A 200 -24.29 -28.23 -4.67
CA VAL A 200 -23.80 -28.14 -6.05
C VAL A 200 -23.77 -26.73 -6.64
N ARG A 201 -24.25 -25.72 -5.90
CA ARG A 201 -24.20 -24.29 -6.22
C ARG A 201 -23.08 -23.54 -5.49
N LEU A 202 -22.38 -24.19 -4.57
CA LEU A 202 -21.33 -23.58 -3.76
C LEU A 202 -20.13 -23.19 -4.64
N ILE A 203 -19.74 -21.92 -4.60
CA ILE A 203 -18.64 -21.30 -5.33
C ILE A 203 -17.43 -21.09 -4.40
N PHE A 204 -17.70 -20.73 -3.14
CA PHE A 204 -16.69 -20.46 -2.11
C PHE A 204 -16.97 -21.29 -0.85
N LEU A 205 -15.95 -22.05 -0.41
CA LEU A 205 -15.93 -22.75 0.87
C LEU A 205 -14.63 -22.45 1.62
N ASP A 206 -14.74 -21.81 2.79
CA ASP A 206 -13.64 -21.62 3.74
C ASP A 206 -13.94 -22.35 5.06
N VAL A 207 -13.11 -23.33 5.40
CA VAL A 207 -13.13 -24.11 6.64
C VAL A 207 -11.76 -24.04 7.36
N SER A 208 -10.93 -23.04 7.03
CA SER A 208 -9.62 -22.85 7.64
C SER A 208 -9.69 -22.58 9.15
N HIS A 209 -8.60 -22.85 9.88
CA HIS A 209 -8.51 -22.67 11.33
C HIS A 209 -9.65 -23.40 12.07
N ASN A 210 -9.71 -24.72 11.87
CA ASN A 210 -10.57 -25.66 12.57
C ASN A 210 -9.71 -26.85 13.05
N SER A 211 -10.31 -28.00 13.40
CA SER A 211 -9.61 -29.23 13.79
C SER A 211 -10.02 -30.42 12.92
N LEU A 212 -10.30 -30.16 11.63
CA LEU A 212 -10.73 -31.16 10.67
C LEU A 212 -9.60 -32.15 10.36
N LYS A 213 -9.89 -33.46 10.45
CA LYS A 213 -8.95 -34.55 10.10
C LYS A 213 -9.05 -35.05 8.67
N TYR A 214 -10.24 -34.96 8.08
CA TYR A 214 -10.55 -35.39 6.72
C TYR A 214 -11.60 -34.45 6.12
N LEU A 215 -11.60 -34.30 4.80
CA LEU A 215 -12.73 -33.70 4.07
C LEU A 215 -13.75 -34.80 3.70
N PRO A 216 -15.07 -34.52 3.70
CA PRO A 216 -16.09 -35.53 3.44
C PRO A 216 -15.94 -36.03 1.99
N PRO A 217 -15.98 -37.35 1.72
CA PRO A 217 -15.71 -37.90 0.38
C PRO A 217 -16.57 -37.28 -0.73
N ASP A 218 -17.82 -36.93 -0.43
CA ASP A 218 -18.76 -36.35 -1.40
C ASP A 218 -18.34 -34.97 -1.91
N ILE A 219 -17.35 -34.30 -1.30
CA ILE A 219 -16.93 -32.92 -1.65
C ILE A 219 -16.59 -32.78 -3.15
N MET A 220 -16.10 -33.84 -3.79
CA MET A 220 -15.86 -33.92 -5.23
C MET A 220 -17.11 -33.62 -6.11
N SER A 221 -18.31 -33.67 -5.52
CA SER A 221 -19.58 -33.36 -6.19
C SER A 221 -19.89 -31.86 -6.31
N MET A 222 -19.12 -30.98 -5.65
CA MET A 222 -19.31 -29.51 -5.68
C MET A 222 -18.90 -28.88 -7.02
N ARG A 223 -19.60 -29.21 -8.11
CA ARG A 223 -19.27 -28.82 -9.50
C ARG A 223 -19.28 -27.31 -9.78
N ALA A 224 -19.80 -26.49 -8.86
CA ALA A 224 -19.76 -25.03 -8.95
C ALA A 224 -18.53 -24.39 -8.27
N LEU A 225 -17.76 -25.15 -7.49
CA LEU A 225 -16.75 -24.62 -6.59
C LEU A 225 -15.59 -23.99 -7.36
N GLU A 226 -15.26 -22.75 -7.01
CA GLU A 226 -14.14 -21.98 -7.56
C GLU A 226 -13.03 -21.78 -6.52
N LYS A 227 -13.35 -21.81 -5.22
CA LYS A 227 -12.37 -21.66 -4.13
C LYS A 227 -12.63 -22.62 -2.98
N LEU A 228 -11.59 -23.37 -2.59
CA LEU A 228 -11.59 -24.31 -1.47
C LEU A 228 -10.44 -24.00 -0.52
N ILE A 229 -10.77 -23.56 0.70
CA ILE A 229 -9.80 -23.11 1.71
C ILE A 229 -9.99 -23.96 2.97
N ALA A 230 -8.96 -24.68 3.38
CA ALA A 230 -8.95 -25.52 4.59
C ALA A 230 -7.60 -25.50 5.32
N ASN A 231 -6.82 -24.42 5.17
CA ASN A 231 -5.53 -24.26 5.84
C ASN A 231 -5.66 -24.21 7.36
N THR A 232 -4.58 -24.53 8.09
CA THR A 232 -4.58 -24.60 9.56
C THR A 232 -5.67 -25.56 10.08
N ASN A 233 -5.52 -26.85 9.74
CA ASN A 233 -6.37 -27.94 10.20
C ASN A 233 -5.49 -29.16 10.56
N GLU A 234 -6.09 -30.32 10.80
CA GLU A 234 -5.37 -31.58 11.06
C GLU A 234 -5.50 -32.58 9.90
N LEU A 235 -5.64 -32.11 8.65
CA LEU A 235 -5.95 -32.98 7.51
C LEU A 235 -4.82 -33.99 7.27
N GLU A 236 -5.11 -35.28 7.46
CA GLU A 236 -4.17 -36.40 7.32
C GLU A 236 -4.17 -36.94 5.88
N GLU A 237 -5.37 -37.09 5.28
CA GLU A 237 -5.61 -37.55 3.91
C GLU A 237 -6.71 -36.73 3.22
N LEU A 238 -6.77 -36.80 1.88
CA LEU A 238 -7.76 -36.10 1.04
C LEU A 238 -8.42 -37.08 0.04
N PRO A 239 -9.73 -36.96 -0.24
CA PRO A 239 -10.33 -37.63 -1.39
C PRO A 239 -9.76 -37.07 -2.70
N SER A 240 -9.86 -37.83 -3.80
CA SER A 240 -9.54 -37.30 -5.13
C SER A 240 -10.43 -36.10 -5.43
N LEU A 241 -9.81 -34.98 -5.80
CA LEU A 241 -10.50 -33.73 -6.11
C LEU A 241 -10.65 -33.52 -7.63
N SER A 242 -10.29 -34.52 -8.43
CA SER A 242 -10.23 -34.46 -9.90
C SER A 242 -11.55 -34.01 -10.58
N GLU A 243 -12.72 -34.28 -10.00
CA GLU A 243 -14.01 -33.81 -10.54
C GLU A 243 -14.34 -32.33 -10.22
N LEU A 244 -13.52 -31.64 -9.43
CA LEU A 244 -13.66 -30.21 -9.12
C LEU A 244 -13.12 -29.31 -10.25
N ARG A 245 -13.60 -29.56 -11.47
CA ARG A 245 -13.15 -28.96 -12.75
C ARG A 245 -13.21 -27.42 -12.81
N LYS A 246 -13.90 -26.78 -11.87
CA LYS A 246 -14.03 -25.31 -11.75
C LYS A 246 -13.10 -24.65 -10.73
N VAL A 247 -12.46 -25.41 -9.83
CA VAL A 247 -11.70 -24.81 -8.73
C VAL A 247 -10.48 -24.06 -9.27
N GLU A 248 -10.39 -22.78 -8.94
CA GLU A 248 -9.31 -21.87 -9.30
C GLU A 248 -8.26 -21.72 -8.18
N THR A 249 -8.67 -21.87 -6.91
CA THR A 249 -7.80 -21.71 -5.73
C THR A 249 -8.01 -22.86 -4.74
N ILE A 250 -6.92 -23.54 -4.35
CA ILE A 250 -6.87 -24.50 -3.24
C ILE A 250 -5.83 -24.04 -2.22
N MET A 251 -6.24 -23.91 -0.95
CA MET A 251 -5.38 -23.50 0.16
C MET A 251 -5.48 -24.48 1.33
N PHE A 252 -4.51 -25.39 1.43
CA PHE A 252 -4.43 -26.46 2.44
C PHE A 252 -3.14 -26.38 3.28
N GLN A 253 -2.47 -25.22 3.32
CA GLN A 253 -1.24 -25.06 4.09
C GLN A 253 -1.44 -25.24 5.61
N ASN A 254 -0.40 -25.65 6.34
CA ASN A 254 -0.44 -25.97 7.76
C ASN A 254 -1.47 -27.07 8.07
N ASN A 255 -1.14 -28.29 7.63
CA ASN A 255 -1.92 -29.51 7.77
C ASN A 255 -0.96 -30.72 7.95
N LYS A 256 -1.48 -31.96 7.92
CA LYS A 256 -0.69 -33.18 8.20
C LYS A 256 -0.44 -34.05 6.96
N LEU A 257 -0.81 -33.58 5.77
CA LEU A 257 -0.85 -34.37 4.52
C LEU A 257 0.51 -35.00 4.20
N THR A 258 0.53 -36.31 3.97
CA THR A 258 1.75 -37.08 3.65
C THR A 258 1.90 -37.40 2.15
N ILE A 259 0.78 -37.42 1.42
CA ILE A 259 0.68 -37.77 0.00
C ILE A 259 0.25 -36.52 -0.78
N PHE A 260 0.87 -36.28 -1.94
CA PHE A 260 0.44 -35.19 -2.84
C PHE A 260 -0.96 -35.50 -3.42
N PRO A 261 -1.99 -34.65 -3.24
CA PRO A 261 -3.36 -34.97 -3.60
C PRO A 261 -3.55 -35.16 -5.11
N ASP A 262 -4.50 -36.01 -5.50
CA ASP A 262 -4.94 -36.12 -6.89
C ASP A 262 -5.83 -34.93 -7.28
N LEU A 263 -5.25 -34.06 -8.11
CA LEU A 263 -5.88 -32.86 -8.68
C LEU A 263 -5.97 -32.96 -10.21
N SER A 264 -5.81 -34.17 -10.79
CA SER A 264 -5.56 -34.38 -12.22
C SER A 264 -6.58 -33.71 -13.14
N GLY A 265 -7.86 -33.67 -12.76
CA GLY A 265 -8.96 -33.03 -13.51
C GLY A 265 -9.28 -31.57 -13.15
N CYS A 266 -8.50 -30.92 -12.28
CA CYS A 266 -8.70 -29.53 -11.83
C CYS A 266 -8.28 -28.48 -12.90
N VAL A 267 -8.86 -28.55 -14.10
CA VAL A 267 -8.53 -27.76 -15.30
C VAL A 267 -8.71 -26.23 -15.20
N ALA A 268 -9.24 -25.74 -14.08
CA ALA A 268 -9.40 -24.32 -13.78
C ALA A 268 -8.32 -23.76 -12.83
N LEU A 269 -7.54 -24.63 -12.16
CA LEU A 269 -6.69 -24.25 -11.03
C LEU A 269 -5.60 -23.26 -11.44
N LYS A 270 -5.48 -22.18 -10.66
CA LYS A 270 -4.51 -21.07 -10.82
C LYS A 270 -3.57 -20.99 -9.63
N GLU A 271 -4.03 -21.34 -8.44
CA GLU A 271 -3.29 -21.24 -7.19
C GLU A 271 -3.49 -22.50 -6.34
N LEU A 272 -2.37 -23.15 -5.99
CA LEU A 272 -2.32 -24.32 -5.12
C LEU A 272 -1.31 -24.07 -4.00
N ASN A 273 -1.79 -24.04 -2.75
CA ASN A 273 -0.94 -23.94 -1.57
C ASN A 273 -1.08 -25.19 -0.69
N LEU A 274 0.04 -25.90 -0.55
CA LEU A 274 0.25 -27.12 0.21
C LEU A 274 1.47 -26.98 1.16
N SER A 275 1.94 -25.75 1.43
CA SER A 275 3.07 -25.51 2.34
C SER A 275 2.78 -25.98 3.77
N GLU A 276 3.80 -26.13 4.62
CA GLU A 276 3.66 -26.55 6.03
C GLU A 276 2.85 -27.87 6.14
N ASN A 277 3.34 -28.93 5.51
CA ASN A 277 2.74 -30.27 5.47
C ASN A 277 3.84 -31.35 5.52
N ASN A 278 3.47 -32.63 5.45
CA ASN A 278 4.38 -33.77 5.52
C ASN A 278 4.63 -34.45 4.16
N ILE A 279 4.39 -33.77 3.03
CA ILE A 279 4.40 -34.40 1.70
C ILE A 279 5.82 -34.86 1.35
N VAL A 280 5.96 -36.14 1.03
CA VAL A 280 7.28 -36.78 0.82
C VAL A 280 7.68 -36.86 -0.66
N ASP A 281 6.73 -37.13 -1.55
CA ASP A 281 6.98 -37.38 -2.97
C ASP A 281 6.06 -36.52 -3.84
N PHE A 282 6.63 -35.60 -4.62
CA PHE A 282 5.89 -34.69 -5.52
C PHE A 282 5.64 -35.36 -6.87
N ASN A 283 4.47 -35.98 -7.04
CA ASN A 283 4.08 -36.67 -8.26
C ASN A 283 3.40 -35.74 -9.28
N ILE A 284 4.06 -35.50 -10.43
CA ILE A 284 3.51 -34.65 -11.50
C ILE A 284 2.26 -35.24 -12.18
N LEU A 285 2.05 -36.56 -12.13
CA LEU A 285 0.87 -37.22 -12.73
C LEU A 285 -0.45 -36.71 -12.12
N HIS A 286 -0.41 -36.26 -10.87
CA HIS A 286 -1.57 -35.69 -10.18
C HIS A 286 -1.90 -34.25 -10.65
N LEU A 287 -1.18 -33.73 -11.65
CA LEU A 287 -1.35 -32.39 -12.23
C LEU A 287 -1.49 -32.39 -13.77
N GLU A 288 -1.69 -33.54 -14.43
CA GLU A 288 -1.55 -33.68 -15.90
C GLU A 288 -2.38 -32.67 -16.73
N GLU A 289 -3.65 -32.41 -16.38
CA GLU A 289 -4.50 -31.41 -17.07
C GLU A 289 -4.54 -30.03 -16.38
N VAL A 290 -3.71 -29.80 -15.35
CA VAL A 290 -3.72 -28.59 -14.49
C VAL A 290 -2.93 -27.44 -15.13
N ARG A 291 -3.12 -27.25 -16.44
CA ARG A 291 -2.30 -26.40 -17.33
C ARG A 291 -2.44 -24.88 -17.09
N LYS A 292 -3.35 -24.44 -16.21
CA LYS A 292 -3.60 -23.02 -15.85
C LYS A 292 -2.86 -22.55 -14.59
N LEU A 293 -2.15 -23.45 -13.89
CA LEU A 293 -1.51 -23.13 -12.62
C LEU A 293 -0.49 -22.00 -12.76
N LYS A 294 -0.62 -20.98 -11.92
CA LYS A 294 0.27 -19.80 -11.83
C LYS A 294 1.09 -19.78 -10.55
N ILE A 295 0.51 -20.26 -9.45
CA ILE A 295 1.13 -20.26 -8.12
C ILE A 295 1.11 -21.68 -7.58
N LEU A 296 2.29 -22.23 -7.28
CA LEU A 296 2.47 -23.51 -6.60
C LEU A 296 3.34 -23.29 -5.36
N MET A 297 2.78 -23.55 -4.19
CA MET A 297 3.46 -23.45 -2.90
C MET A 297 3.50 -24.81 -2.22
N LEU A 298 4.72 -25.30 -2.00
CA LEU A 298 5.08 -26.60 -1.43
C LEU A 298 6.23 -26.42 -0.41
N GLY A 299 6.36 -25.24 0.18
CA GLY A 299 7.39 -24.95 1.19
C GLY A 299 7.16 -25.72 2.49
N ASP A 300 8.18 -25.88 3.32
CA ASP A 300 8.08 -26.54 4.64
C ASP A 300 7.39 -27.92 4.54
N ASN A 301 7.99 -28.82 3.75
CA ASN A 301 7.53 -30.17 3.45
C ASN A 301 8.72 -31.16 3.42
N SER A 302 8.48 -32.44 3.10
CA SER A 302 9.51 -33.50 3.08
C SER A 302 9.94 -33.94 1.68
N ILE A 303 9.73 -33.10 0.66
CA ILE A 303 9.95 -33.46 -0.76
C ILE A 303 11.44 -33.71 -1.03
N LYS A 304 11.76 -34.87 -1.63
CA LYS A 304 13.14 -35.31 -1.91
C LYS A 304 13.70 -34.85 -3.26
N ALA A 305 12.82 -34.66 -4.25
CA ALA A 305 13.20 -34.37 -5.64
C ALA A 305 12.08 -33.62 -6.36
N ILE A 306 12.45 -32.87 -7.40
CA ILE A 306 11.50 -32.20 -8.30
C ILE A 306 11.42 -33.02 -9.59
N PRO A 307 10.22 -33.43 -10.08
CA PRO A 307 10.08 -34.16 -11.33
C PRO A 307 10.33 -33.25 -12.54
N GLU A 308 11.05 -33.75 -13.56
CA GLU A 308 11.32 -32.98 -14.79
C GLU A 308 10.04 -32.57 -15.54
N GLY A 309 8.97 -33.36 -15.38
CA GLY A 309 7.63 -33.06 -15.90
C GLY A 309 7.03 -31.74 -15.40
N ILE A 310 7.61 -31.08 -14.39
CA ILE A 310 7.18 -29.74 -13.93
C ILE A 310 7.13 -28.70 -15.07
N ILE A 311 7.90 -28.90 -16.14
CA ILE A 311 7.84 -28.07 -17.37
C ILE A 311 6.45 -28.04 -18.04
N GLN A 312 5.58 -29.03 -17.79
CA GLN A 312 4.20 -29.07 -18.27
C GLN A 312 3.35 -27.91 -17.70
N LEU A 313 3.73 -27.35 -16.55
CA LEU A 313 3.09 -26.20 -15.91
C LEU A 313 3.54 -24.88 -16.57
N ILE A 314 3.30 -24.76 -17.88
CA ILE A 314 3.81 -23.66 -18.73
C ILE A 314 3.39 -22.26 -18.27
N ASN A 315 2.30 -22.14 -17.50
CA ASN A 315 1.77 -20.89 -16.98
C ASN A 315 2.27 -20.51 -15.58
N LEU A 316 3.15 -21.32 -14.99
CA LEU A 316 3.62 -21.14 -13.61
C LEU A 316 4.50 -19.88 -13.49
N GLU A 317 4.05 -18.94 -12.64
CA GLU A 317 4.72 -17.67 -12.37
C GLU A 317 5.47 -17.68 -11.03
N TYR A 318 4.98 -18.45 -10.06
CA TYR A 318 5.51 -18.58 -8.71
C TYR A 318 5.62 -20.05 -8.34
N LEU A 319 6.83 -20.49 -8.00
CA LEU A 319 7.12 -21.82 -7.45
C LEU A 319 7.92 -21.69 -6.16
N ASP A 320 7.42 -22.30 -5.09
CA ASP A 320 8.08 -22.29 -3.79
C ASP A 320 8.17 -23.70 -3.22
N LEU A 321 9.41 -24.13 -3.03
CA LEU A 321 9.84 -25.44 -2.56
C LEU A 321 10.89 -25.25 -1.45
N SER A 322 10.83 -24.11 -0.73
CA SER A 322 11.72 -23.82 0.40
C SER A 322 11.54 -24.83 1.55
N ASN A 323 12.55 -24.98 2.41
CA ASN A 323 12.53 -25.85 3.60
C ASN A 323 12.03 -27.28 3.29
N ASN A 324 12.60 -27.90 2.25
CA ASN A 324 12.36 -29.29 1.86
C ASN A 324 13.68 -30.07 1.85
N ASN A 325 13.64 -31.36 1.47
CA ASN A 325 14.80 -32.24 1.44
C ASN A 325 15.36 -32.45 0.01
N ILE A 326 15.25 -31.44 -0.86
CA ILE A 326 15.60 -31.53 -2.28
C ILE A 326 17.12 -31.50 -2.47
N SER A 327 17.66 -32.49 -3.19
CA SER A 327 19.10 -32.60 -3.48
C SER A 327 19.54 -31.97 -4.81
N LEU A 328 18.66 -31.94 -5.81
CA LEU A 328 18.95 -31.52 -7.18
C LEU A 328 17.82 -30.64 -7.74
N ILE A 329 18.19 -29.55 -8.39
CA ILE A 329 17.26 -28.72 -9.18
C ILE A 329 17.32 -29.16 -10.65
N PRO A 330 16.23 -29.64 -11.27
CA PRO A 330 16.18 -29.95 -12.69
C PRO A 330 16.46 -28.72 -13.57
N VAL A 331 17.28 -28.91 -14.60
CA VAL A 331 17.68 -27.85 -15.53
C VAL A 331 16.48 -27.27 -16.31
N CYS A 332 15.43 -28.07 -16.50
CA CYS A 332 14.18 -27.66 -17.15
C CYS A 332 13.47 -26.48 -16.46
N ILE A 333 13.74 -26.21 -15.17
CA ILE A 333 13.20 -25.03 -14.46
C ILE A 333 13.79 -23.73 -15.04
N GLY A 334 15.03 -23.75 -15.53
CA GLY A 334 15.68 -22.61 -16.17
C GLY A 334 15.01 -22.15 -17.48
N ILE A 335 14.23 -23.03 -18.14
CA ILE A 335 13.57 -22.73 -19.42
C ILE A 335 12.05 -22.51 -19.32
N MET A 336 11.46 -22.58 -18.11
CA MET A 336 10.04 -22.31 -17.91
C MET A 336 9.70 -20.85 -18.29
N PRO A 337 8.78 -20.61 -19.25
CA PRO A 337 8.69 -19.32 -19.93
C PRO A 337 8.09 -18.18 -19.09
N ASN A 338 7.28 -18.51 -18.08
CA ASN A 338 6.53 -17.54 -17.27
C ASN A 338 7.05 -17.41 -15.83
N LEU A 339 8.07 -18.16 -15.43
CA LEU A 339 8.49 -18.29 -14.03
C LEU A 339 9.23 -17.03 -13.53
N LYS A 340 8.56 -16.26 -12.66
CA LYS A 340 9.03 -14.96 -12.14
C LYS A 340 9.67 -15.07 -10.76
N LYS A 341 9.13 -15.93 -9.89
CA LYS A 341 9.71 -16.27 -8.60
C LYS A 341 9.86 -17.79 -8.44
N PHE A 342 11.04 -18.19 -8.02
CA PHE A 342 11.44 -19.55 -7.68
C PHE A 342 12.20 -19.50 -6.36
N SER A 343 11.68 -20.18 -5.33
CA SER A 343 12.25 -20.24 -3.98
C SER A 343 12.57 -21.69 -3.59
N VAL A 344 13.82 -21.92 -3.17
CA VAL A 344 14.36 -23.25 -2.81
C VAL A 344 15.34 -23.18 -1.62
N GLU A 345 15.28 -22.09 -0.85
CA GLU A 345 16.09 -21.90 0.35
C GLU A 345 15.81 -23.01 1.39
N GLY A 346 16.75 -23.32 2.29
CA GLY A 346 16.60 -24.38 3.29
C GLY A 346 16.75 -25.82 2.79
N ASN A 347 16.99 -26.05 1.49
CA ASN A 347 17.22 -27.39 0.91
C ASN A 347 18.71 -27.76 0.82
N ASN A 348 19.03 -29.05 0.76
CA ASN A 348 20.39 -29.59 0.65
C ASN A 348 20.86 -29.73 -0.82
N ILE A 349 20.79 -28.64 -1.58
CA ILE A 349 21.00 -28.63 -3.03
C ILE A 349 22.50 -28.75 -3.38
N GLN A 350 22.82 -29.72 -4.23
CA GLN A 350 24.20 -30.05 -4.60
C GLN A 350 24.62 -29.44 -5.95
N ASN A 351 23.70 -29.33 -6.91
CA ASN A 351 24.03 -28.89 -8.28
C ASN A 351 23.97 -27.37 -8.50
N VAL A 352 23.50 -26.60 -7.51
CA VAL A 352 23.53 -25.12 -7.53
C VAL A 352 24.09 -24.63 -6.20
N ARG A 353 25.12 -23.79 -6.27
CA ARG A 353 25.81 -23.27 -5.07
C ARG A 353 24.90 -22.34 -4.25
N ALA A 354 25.04 -22.38 -2.93
CA ALA A 354 24.26 -21.56 -1.99
C ALA A 354 24.42 -20.03 -2.20
N ASP A 355 25.56 -19.55 -2.70
CA ASP A 355 25.77 -18.15 -3.06
C ASP A 355 24.92 -17.70 -4.27
N ILE A 356 24.69 -18.59 -5.24
CA ILE A 356 23.79 -18.36 -6.36
C ILE A 356 22.33 -18.37 -5.91
N ILE A 357 21.96 -19.23 -4.95
CA ILE A 357 20.62 -19.29 -4.37
C ILE A 357 20.28 -18.00 -3.61
N SER A 358 21.19 -17.53 -2.75
CA SER A 358 21.00 -16.28 -1.98
C SER A 358 20.95 -15.00 -2.84
N CYS A 359 21.42 -15.05 -4.10
CA CYS A 359 21.25 -13.97 -5.08
C CYS A 359 19.84 -13.90 -5.71
N GLY A 360 18.92 -14.80 -5.36
CA GLY A 360 17.53 -14.77 -5.78
C GLY A 360 17.25 -15.32 -7.18
N THR A 361 15.95 -15.50 -7.48
CA THR A 361 15.43 -16.24 -8.65
C THR A 361 16.11 -15.94 -9.98
N SER A 362 16.32 -14.66 -10.32
CA SER A 362 16.90 -14.29 -11.62
C SER A 362 18.34 -14.76 -11.79
N ARG A 363 19.12 -14.91 -10.71
CA ARG A 363 20.46 -15.48 -10.75
C ARG A 363 20.44 -17.01 -10.81
N ILE A 364 19.50 -17.65 -10.11
CA ILE A 364 19.27 -19.11 -10.17
C ILE A 364 18.86 -19.53 -11.58
N LEU A 365 17.79 -18.94 -12.14
CA LEU A 365 17.31 -19.26 -13.49
C LEU A 365 18.40 -19.00 -14.54
N LYS A 366 19.11 -17.86 -14.45
CA LYS A 366 20.23 -17.59 -15.35
C LYS A 366 21.39 -18.57 -15.17
N HIS A 367 21.66 -19.07 -13.96
CA HIS A 367 22.69 -20.10 -13.77
C HIS A 367 22.28 -21.43 -14.39
N LEU A 368 21.02 -21.87 -14.20
CA LEU A 368 20.50 -23.08 -14.84
C LEU A 368 20.51 -22.97 -16.38
N GLN A 369 20.15 -21.81 -16.93
CA GLN A 369 20.31 -21.51 -18.36
C GLN A 369 21.78 -21.60 -18.80
N GLN A 370 22.69 -20.98 -18.04
CA GLN A 370 24.14 -21.05 -18.30
C GLN A 370 24.71 -22.47 -18.11
N SER A 371 24.04 -23.36 -17.37
CA SER A 371 24.40 -24.79 -17.29
C SER A 371 24.01 -25.56 -18.55
N ILE A 372 22.98 -25.11 -19.30
CA ILE A 372 22.69 -25.63 -20.66
C ILE A 372 23.80 -25.16 -21.62
N ASP A 373 24.17 -23.88 -21.55
CA ASP A 373 25.25 -23.31 -22.38
C ASP A 373 26.61 -23.99 -22.12
N THR A 374 26.91 -24.31 -20.86
CA THR A 374 28.23 -24.86 -20.46
C THR A 374 28.31 -26.37 -20.45
N ALA A 375 27.19 -27.11 -20.51
CA ALA A 375 27.21 -28.56 -20.76
C ALA A 375 27.89 -28.94 -22.10
N ASN A 376 28.05 -27.97 -23.01
CA ASN A 376 28.76 -28.14 -24.29
C ASN A 376 30.26 -27.74 -24.25
N VAL A 377 30.83 -27.34 -23.09
CA VAL A 377 32.27 -27.05 -22.96
C VAL A 377 32.83 -27.55 -21.63
N ASN A 378 33.67 -28.59 -21.70
CA ASN A 378 34.46 -29.18 -20.62
C ASN A 378 33.67 -29.82 -19.46
N VAL A 379 33.23 -31.06 -19.69
CA VAL A 379 33.25 -32.11 -18.66
C VAL A 379 34.41 -33.06 -19.00
N ASP A 380 35.25 -33.40 -18.02
CA ASP A 380 36.37 -34.35 -18.19
C ASP A 380 35.89 -35.78 -18.50
N ASP A 381 36.77 -36.58 -19.11
CA ASP A 381 36.49 -37.96 -19.56
C ASP A 381 35.90 -38.88 -18.47
N SER A 382 34.58 -39.08 -18.50
CA SER A 382 33.97 -40.41 -18.32
C SER A 382 32.48 -40.43 -18.70
N LEU A 383 32.02 -41.58 -19.21
CA LEU A 383 30.60 -41.95 -19.43
C LEU A 383 29.80 -41.27 -20.56
N LEU A 384 30.44 -40.67 -21.58
CA LEU A 384 29.77 -40.37 -22.87
C LEU A 384 30.14 -41.39 -23.95
N SER A 385 29.41 -42.51 -23.96
CA SER A 385 29.25 -43.33 -25.18
C SER A 385 27.96 -42.93 -25.91
N ASN A 386 28.10 -42.60 -27.20
CA ASN A 386 27.07 -42.46 -28.23
C ASN A 386 26.41 -41.07 -28.42
N THR A 387 26.80 -40.45 -29.55
CA THR A 387 25.97 -39.70 -30.51
C THR A 387 25.12 -38.52 -30.02
N SER A 388 25.41 -37.33 -30.56
CA SER A 388 24.57 -36.13 -30.53
C SER A 388 23.27 -36.27 -31.34
N THR A 389 22.33 -37.08 -30.85
CA THR A 389 20.98 -37.16 -31.42
C THR A 389 20.09 -36.07 -30.84
N VAL A 390 19.50 -35.22 -31.69
CA VAL A 390 18.38 -34.35 -31.29
C VAL A 390 17.24 -35.24 -30.78
N VAL A 391 16.86 -35.10 -29.51
CA VAL A 391 15.81 -35.92 -28.90
C VAL A 391 14.44 -35.32 -29.25
N TYR A 392 13.92 -35.74 -30.41
CA TYR A 392 12.59 -35.32 -30.86
C TYR A 392 11.48 -35.88 -29.95
N PRO A 393 10.38 -35.14 -29.74
CA PRO A 393 9.27 -35.59 -28.92
C PRO A 393 8.58 -36.80 -29.57
N ASN A 394 8.37 -37.88 -28.81
CA ASN A 394 7.78 -39.09 -29.37
C ASN A 394 6.27 -38.95 -29.68
N LYS A 395 5.77 -39.76 -30.62
CA LYS A 395 4.37 -39.81 -31.08
C LYS A 395 3.33 -39.77 -29.95
N TYR A 396 3.57 -40.52 -28.87
CA TYR A 396 2.64 -40.64 -27.75
C TYR A 396 2.57 -39.35 -26.93
N MET A 397 3.73 -38.74 -26.65
CA MET A 397 3.80 -37.45 -25.97
C MET A 397 3.10 -36.36 -26.79
N MET A 398 3.37 -36.27 -28.10
CA MET A 398 2.70 -35.31 -28.98
C MET A 398 1.18 -35.53 -29.06
N LYS A 399 0.70 -36.77 -28.95
CA LYS A 399 -0.73 -37.12 -28.96
C LYS A 399 -1.46 -36.68 -27.68
N ASN A 400 -0.78 -36.68 -26.54
CA ASN A 400 -1.32 -36.20 -25.26
C ASN A 400 -1.21 -34.67 -25.12
N THR A 401 -0.06 -34.09 -25.49
CA THR A 401 0.15 -32.63 -25.38
C THR A 401 -0.60 -31.86 -26.46
N ARG A 402 -0.82 -32.47 -27.64
CA ARG A 402 -1.21 -31.83 -28.91
C ARG A 402 -0.22 -30.76 -29.38
N MET A 403 1.05 -30.92 -28.98
CA MET A 403 2.10 -29.93 -29.19
C MET A 403 3.40 -30.57 -29.69
N LEU A 404 3.90 -30.04 -30.82
CA LEU A 404 5.28 -30.23 -31.28
C LEU A 404 6.10 -29.03 -30.78
N SER A 405 6.84 -29.21 -29.69
CA SER A 405 7.76 -28.18 -29.17
C SER A 405 9.21 -28.62 -29.40
N LEU A 406 9.94 -27.82 -30.17
CA LEU A 406 11.36 -27.98 -30.48
C LEU A 406 12.11 -26.66 -30.30
N ALA A 407 11.60 -25.79 -29.41
CA ALA A 407 12.17 -24.47 -29.21
C ALA A 407 13.57 -24.53 -28.59
N GLY A 408 14.48 -23.65 -29.01
CA GLY A 408 15.83 -23.52 -28.43
C GLY A 408 16.83 -24.63 -28.76
N HIS A 409 16.54 -25.50 -29.73
CA HIS A 409 17.38 -26.64 -30.11
C HIS A 409 18.45 -26.31 -31.18
N GLY A 410 18.60 -25.04 -31.57
CA GLY A 410 19.57 -24.59 -32.59
C GLY A 410 19.26 -25.06 -34.02
N LEU A 411 18.04 -25.54 -34.27
CA LEU A 411 17.68 -26.24 -35.50
C LEU A 411 17.72 -25.34 -36.74
N THR A 412 18.24 -25.87 -37.84
CA THR A 412 18.14 -25.24 -39.18
C THR A 412 17.04 -25.85 -40.04
N ASP A 413 16.65 -27.10 -39.77
CA ASP A 413 15.67 -27.89 -40.53
C ASP A 413 15.04 -28.98 -39.61
N LEU A 414 14.03 -29.71 -40.10
CA LEU A 414 13.25 -30.73 -39.36
C LEU A 414 13.25 -32.09 -40.06
N SER A 415 13.37 -33.17 -39.28
CA SER A 415 13.30 -34.54 -39.79
C SER A 415 11.88 -34.95 -40.20
N ILE A 416 11.76 -35.58 -41.36
CA ILE A 416 10.46 -35.95 -41.97
C ILE A 416 9.64 -36.87 -41.04
N GLU A 417 10.28 -37.87 -40.43
CA GLU A 417 9.65 -38.84 -39.51
C GLU A 417 8.90 -38.14 -38.36
N VAL A 418 9.43 -37.02 -37.85
CA VAL A 418 8.83 -36.26 -36.73
C VAL A 418 7.64 -35.43 -37.20
N LEU A 419 7.64 -34.96 -38.44
CA LEU A 419 6.50 -34.28 -39.06
C LEU A 419 5.36 -35.26 -39.34
N GLU A 420 5.67 -36.49 -39.78
CA GLU A 420 4.71 -37.57 -39.93
C GLU A 420 4.13 -38.02 -38.57
N ASP A 421 4.97 -38.15 -37.53
CA ASP A 421 4.52 -38.47 -36.17
C ASP A 421 3.66 -37.35 -35.55
N ALA A 422 4.01 -36.08 -35.77
CA ALA A 422 3.23 -34.93 -35.31
C ALA A 422 1.87 -34.81 -36.02
N ASN A 423 1.82 -35.10 -37.33
CA ASN A 423 0.57 -35.20 -38.07
C ASN A 423 -0.30 -36.37 -37.56
N ALA A 424 0.29 -37.55 -37.38
CA ALA A 424 -0.43 -38.72 -36.86
C ALA A 424 -0.85 -38.58 -35.38
N ALA A 425 -0.19 -37.71 -34.62
CA ALA A 425 -0.61 -37.27 -33.29
C ALA A 425 -1.74 -36.22 -33.31
N GLY A 426 -1.99 -35.59 -34.47
CA GLY A 426 -2.95 -34.49 -34.63
C GLY A 426 -2.56 -33.28 -33.79
N VAL A 427 -1.33 -32.82 -33.93
CA VAL A 427 -0.78 -31.64 -33.24
C VAL A 427 -1.52 -30.36 -33.64
N THR A 428 -1.85 -29.53 -32.65
CA THR A 428 -2.51 -28.23 -32.84
C THR A 428 -1.57 -27.05 -32.55
N LEU A 429 -0.55 -27.23 -31.69
CA LEU A 429 0.46 -26.20 -31.41
C LEU A 429 1.84 -26.62 -31.91
N ILE A 430 2.47 -25.79 -32.73
CA ILE A 430 3.85 -25.96 -33.19
C ILE A 430 4.70 -24.81 -32.64
N ASP A 431 5.77 -25.14 -31.91
CA ASP A 431 6.71 -24.18 -31.33
C ASP A 431 8.14 -24.52 -31.77
N LEU A 432 8.64 -23.75 -32.75
CA LEU A 432 10.00 -23.83 -33.29
C LEU A 432 10.83 -22.60 -32.89
N SER A 433 10.43 -21.88 -31.84
CA SER A 433 11.06 -20.63 -31.42
C SER A 433 12.53 -20.79 -31.03
N ARG A 434 13.35 -19.73 -31.14
CA ARG A 434 14.76 -19.69 -30.70
C ARG A 434 15.67 -20.71 -31.39
N ASN A 435 15.35 -21.05 -32.64
CA ASN A 435 16.17 -21.91 -33.49
C ASN A 435 16.97 -21.04 -34.51
N HIS A 436 17.53 -21.66 -35.54
CA HIS A 436 18.39 -21.01 -36.55
C HIS A 436 17.83 -21.14 -37.96
N MET A 437 16.51 -21.38 -38.08
CA MET A 437 15.80 -21.55 -39.34
C MET A 437 15.77 -20.23 -40.14
N ARG A 438 16.08 -20.30 -41.43
CA ARG A 438 16.07 -19.15 -42.37
C ARG A 438 14.84 -19.12 -43.29
N GLU A 439 14.23 -20.29 -43.43
CA GLU A 439 13.02 -20.63 -44.18
C GLU A 439 12.33 -21.80 -43.47
N LEU A 440 11.15 -22.21 -43.91
CA LEU A 440 10.39 -23.30 -43.32
C LEU A 440 10.25 -24.45 -44.32
N PRO A 441 10.55 -25.71 -43.93
CA PRO A 441 10.50 -26.84 -44.85
C PRO A 441 9.07 -27.11 -45.34
N GLU A 442 8.89 -27.34 -46.64
CA GLU A 442 7.56 -27.56 -47.24
C GLU A 442 6.79 -28.73 -46.60
N MET A 443 7.50 -29.77 -46.15
CA MET A 443 6.90 -30.93 -45.46
C MET A 443 6.21 -30.56 -44.14
N LEU A 444 6.49 -29.40 -43.54
CA LEU A 444 5.78 -28.91 -42.35
C LEU A 444 4.28 -28.70 -42.64
N SER A 445 3.92 -28.40 -43.90
CA SER A 445 2.55 -28.21 -44.37
C SER A 445 1.63 -29.44 -44.22
N ILE A 446 2.19 -30.63 -43.96
CA ILE A 446 1.42 -31.87 -43.78
C ILE A 446 0.55 -31.86 -42.51
N ILE A 447 0.89 -31.03 -41.52
CA ILE A 447 0.19 -30.96 -40.22
C ILE A 447 -0.95 -29.92 -40.31
N THR A 448 -2.04 -30.25 -41.02
CA THR A 448 -3.13 -29.28 -41.27
C THR A 448 -4.01 -28.94 -40.05
N THR A 449 -3.76 -29.56 -38.90
CA THR A 449 -4.51 -29.38 -37.64
C THR A 449 -4.05 -28.20 -36.78
N VAL A 450 -3.09 -27.39 -37.24
CA VAL A 450 -2.46 -26.32 -36.45
C VAL A 450 -3.42 -25.16 -36.18
N THR A 451 -3.57 -24.82 -34.89
CA THR A 451 -4.25 -23.62 -34.38
C THR A 451 -3.26 -22.56 -33.89
N ASP A 452 -2.06 -22.95 -33.48
CA ASP A 452 -1.08 -22.08 -32.83
C ASP A 452 0.32 -22.35 -33.40
N LEU A 453 0.93 -21.34 -34.04
CA LEU A 453 2.26 -21.45 -34.66
C LEU A 453 3.22 -20.40 -34.08
N LYS A 454 4.33 -20.84 -33.49
CA LYS A 454 5.36 -19.97 -32.91
C LYS A 454 6.72 -20.20 -33.55
N LEU A 455 7.26 -19.14 -34.11
CA LEU A 455 8.51 -19.08 -34.87
C LEU A 455 9.44 -17.99 -34.32
N THR A 456 9.17 -17.49 -33.12
CA THR A 456 9.84 -16.38 -32.45
C THR A 456 11.36 -16.54 -32.41
N SER A 457 12.13 -15.48 -32.67
CA SER A 457 13.61 -15.49 -32.54
C SER A 457 14.31 -16.54 -33.41
N ASN A 458 13.91 -16.65 -34.67
CA ASN A 458 14.63 -17.40 -35.71
C ASN A 458 15.37 -16.42 -36.65
N LEU A 459 15.83 -16.89 -37.80
CA LEU A 459 16.51 -16.10 -38.84
C LEU A 459 15.65 -15.98 -40.12
N LEU A 460 14.33 -16.13 -40.00
CA LEU A 460 13.42 -16.21 -41.15
C LEU A 460 13.44 -14.90 -41.95
N THR A 461 13.68 -15.01 -43.26
CA THR A 461 13.71 -13.86 -44.19
C THR A 461 12.40 -13.67 -44.94
N HIS A 462 11.64 -14.74 -45.10
CA HIS A 462 10.36 -14.82 -45.77
C HIS A 462 9.52 -15.95 -45.15
N LEU A 463 8.25 -16.06 -45.55
CA LEU A 463 7.38 -17.19 -45.23
C LEU A 463 6.77 -17.75 -46.52
N PRO A 464 6.54 -19.07 -46.62
CA PRO A 464 5.97 -19.69 -47.81
C PRO A 464 4.44 -19.53 -47.88
N GLU A 465 3.91 -19.41 -49.10
CA GLU A 465 2.47 -19.24 -49.38
C GLU A 465 1.60 -20.44 -48.91
N TRP A 466 2.17 -21.64 -48.73
CA TRP A 466 1.38 -22.77 -48.22
C TRP A 466 0.87 -22.54 -46.79
N ILE A 467 1.42 -21.59 -46.02
CA ILE A 467 0.96 -21.29 -44.65
C ILE A 467 -0.50 -20.83 -44.63
N GLY A 468 -0.89 -19.90 -45.51
CA GLY A 468 -2.27 -19.43 -45.60
C GLY A 468 -3.20 -20.44 -46.31
N GLU A 469 -2.67 -21.28 -47.19
CA GLU A 469 -3.46 -22.32 -47.86
C GLU A 469 -3.77 -23.54 -46.98
N LYS A 470 -2.87 -23.94 -46.07
CA LYS A 470 -2.94 -25.24 -45.38
C LYS A 470 -3.34 -25.16 -43.91
N TYR A 471 -3.05 -24.06 -43.23
CA TYR A 471 -3.42 -23.87 -41.82
C TYR A 471 -4.74 -23.10 -41.70
N GLU A 472 -5.80 -23.63 -42.32
CA GLU A 472 -7.13 -22.99 -42.35
C GLU A 472 -7.67 -22.62 -40.96
N HIS A 473 -7.29 -23.38 -39.92
CA HIS A 473 -7.76 -23.26 -38.54
C HIS A 473 -6.86 -22.43 -37.61
N LEU A 474 -5.84 -21.76 -38.16
CA LEU A 474 -4.88 -20.98 -37.36
C LEU A 474 -5.59 -19.84 -36.59
N GLN A 475 -5.31 -19.75 -35.29
CA GLN A 475 -5.87 -18.78 -34.33
C GLN A 475 -4.79 -17.83 -33.79
N ALA A 476 -3.56 -18.31 -33.60
CA ALA A 476 -2.41 -17.52 -33.16
C ALA A 476 -1.15 -17.77 -34.01
N LEU A 477 -0.44 -16.71 -34.38
CA LEU A 477 0.77 -16.74 -35.20
C LEU A 477 1.84 -15.77 -34.64
N ASP A 478 2.93 -16.30 -34.10
CA ASP A 478 4.06 -15.53 -33.57
C ASP A 478 5.28 -15.66 -34.50
N LEU A 479 5.63 -14.54 -35.12
CA LEU A 479 6.74 -14.37 -36.07
C LEU A 479 7.81 -13.42 -35.53
N SER A 480 7.74 -13.07 -34.24
CA SER A 480 8.52 -11.98 -33.66
C SER A 480 10.03 -12.25 -33.67
N LYS A 481 10.85 -11.20 -33.74
CA LYS A 481 12.33 -11.28 -33.70
C LYS A 481 12.92 -12.12 -34.84
N ASN A 482 12.42 -11.94 -36.06
CA ASN A 482 12.95 -12.55 -37.28
C ASN A 482 13.57 -11.47 -38.20
N HIS A 483 13.73 -11.75 -39.48
CA HIS A 483 14.28 -10.83 -40.49
C HIS A 483 13.29 -10.59 -41.65
N LEU A 484 12.00 -10.75 -41.39
CA LEU A 484 10.92 -10.63 -42.39
C LEU A 484 10.81 -9.18 -42.89
N LEU A 485 10.62 -9.05 -44.21
CA LEU A 485 10.36 -7.78 -44.91
C LEU A 485 8.90 -7.65 -45.39
N SER A 486 8.27 -8.79 -45.70
CA SER A 486 6.91 -8.92 -46.20
C SER A 486 6.27 -10.21 -45.67
N LEU A 487 4.95 -10.35 -45.89
CA LEU A 487 4.20 -11.59 -45.62
C LEU A 487 3.67 -12.18 -46.94
N PRO A 488 3.44 -13.50 -47.01
CA PRO A 488 2.78 -14.15 -48.14
C PRO A 488 1.32 -13.74 -48.28
N SER A 489 0.85 -13.58 -49.52
CA SER A 489 -0.49 -13.05 -49.87
C SER A 489 -1.63 -13.92 -49.35
N THR A 490 -1.42 -15.22 -49.27
CA THR A 490 -2.35 -16.21 -48.71
C THR A 490 -2.69 -15.98 -47.24
N ILE A 491 -1.97 -15.15 -46.48
CA ILE A 491 -2.31 -14.83 -45.08
C ILE A 491 -3.69 -14.14 -44.96
N GLY A 492 -4.17 -13.46 -46.00
CA GLY A 492 -5.54 -12.95 -46.05
C GLY A 492 -6.64 -14.03 -46.05
N LEU A 493 -6.30 -15.31 -46.26
CA LEU A 493 -7.24 -16.43 -46.27
C LEU A 493 -7.63 -16.96 -44.88
N PHE A 494 -6.95 -16.52 -43.80
CA PHE A 494 -7.18 -17.05 -42.46
C PHE A 494 -8.56 -16.66 -41.89
N LYS A 495 -9.46 -17.65 -41.78
CA LYS A 495 -10.85 -17.47 -41.31
C LYS A 495 -11.00 -17.44 -39.79
N TYR A 496 -9.97 -17.83 -39.04
CA TYR A 496 -10.03 -17.99 -37.58
C TYR A 496 -8.91 -17.25 -36.82
N LEU A 497 -7.98 -16.59 -37.51
CA LEU A 497 -6.84 -15.93 -36.87
C LEU A 497 -7.31 -14.73 -36.03
N ARG A 498 -6.84 -14.69 -34.78
CA ARG A 498 -7.16 -13.65 -33.80
C ARG A 498 -5.93 -12.88 -33.34
N ASN A 499 -4.78 -13.56 -33.25
CA ASN A 499 -3.54 -13.00 -32.71
C ASN A 499 -2.43 -13.17 -33.75
N ILE A 500 -1.81 -12.06 -34.14
CA ILE A 500 -0.57 -12.08 -34.92
C ILE A 500 0.48 -11.15 -34.29
N ASP A 501 1.70 -11.67 -34.12
CA ASP A 501 2.86 -10.90 -33.67
C ASP A 501 3.95 -10.93 -34.76
N ILE A 502 4.23 -9.76 -35.32
CA ILE A 502 5.29 -9.51 -36.30
C ILE A 502 6.37 -8.57 -35.75
N SER A 503 6.43 -8.36 -34.44
CA SER A 503 7.35 -7.42 -33.79
C SER A 503 8.83 -7.78 -33.99
N PHE A 504 9.72 -6.79 -33.86
CA PHE A 504 11.18 -6.98 -34.05
C PHE A 504 11.55 -7.62 -35.40
N ASN A 505 10.95 -7.15 -36.49
CA ASN A 505 11.26 -7.56 -37.87
C ASN A 505 11.78 -6.35 -38.68
N ARG A 506 11.53 -6.29 -39.99
CA ARG A 506 12.03 -5.23 -40.90
C ARG A 506 10.92 -4.64 -41.79
N PHE A 507 9.66 -4.80 -41.40
CA PHE A 507 8.51 -4.31 -42.16
C PHE A 507 8.51 -2.78 -42.28
N THR A 508 8.47 -2.24 -43.51
CA THR A 508 8.40 -0.79 -43.80
C THR A 508 6.97 -0.24 -43.85
N GLU A 509 6.00 -1.13 -43.94
CA GLU A 509 4.56 -0.88 -43.90
C GLU A 509 3.84 -2.13 -43.38
N LEU A 510 2.57 -2.02 -43.00
CA LEU A 510 1.75 -3.19 -42.67
C LEU A 510 1.29 -3.87 -43.97
N PRO A 511 1.59 -5.16 -44.22
CA PRO A 511 1.17 -5.87 -45.43
C PRO A 511 -0.33 -5.82 -45.66
N GLU A 512 -0.76 -5.55 -46.90
CA GLU A 512 -2.17 -5.32 -47.23
C GLU A 512 -3.09 -6.49 -46.87
N ASP A 513 -2.59 -7.72 -47.01
CA ASP A 513 -3.34 -8.96 -46.78
C ASP A 513 -3.76 -9.14 -45.30
N ILE A 514 -3.06 -8.50 -44.35
CA ILE A 514 -3.48 -8.50 -42.93
C ILE A 514 -4.86 -7.86 -42.77
N TYR A 515 -5.20 -6.86 -43.59
CA TYR A 515 -6.46 -6.12 -43.46
C TYR A 515 -7.71 -6.92 -43.91
N GLU A 516 -7.53 -8.05 -44.61
CA GLU A 516 -8.63 -8.96 -44.98
C GLU A 516 -8.98 -9.96 -43.86
N ILE A 517 -8.13 -10.11 -42.83
CA ILE A 517 -8.33 -11.02 -41.70
C ILE A 517 -9.40 -10.47 -40.74
N SER A 518 -10.66 -10.51 -41.16
CA SER A 518 -11.80 -9.90 -40.46
C SER A 518 -12.06 -10.41 -39.02
N THR A 519 -11.44 -11.53 -38.63
CA THR A 519 -11.46 -12.09 -37.27
C THR A 519 -10.39 -11.58 -36.32
N LEU A 520 -9.39 -10.83 -36.81
CA LEU A 520 -8.22 -10.42 -36.02
C LEU A 520 -8.62 -9.55 -34.80
N GLU A 521 -8.16 -9.95 -33.62
CA GLU A 521 -8.43 -9.31 -32.31
C GLU A 521 -7.18 -8.57 -31.77
N THR A 522 -5.97 -9.03 -32.12
CA THR A 522 -4.67 -8.50 -31.66
C THR A 522 -3.65 -8.47 -32.79
N LEU A 523 -3.03 -7.30 -33.00
CA LEU A 523 -1.92 -7.08 -33.93
C LEU A 523 -0.74 -6.42 -33.18
N GLU A 524 0.30 -7.21 -32.90
CA GLU A 524 1.57 -6.75 -32.34
C GLU A 524 2.57 -6.54 -33.48
N ALA A 525 3.00 -5.31 -33.71
CA ALA A 525 3.86 -4.93 -34.84
C ALA A 525 4.94 -3.91 -34.44
N ASN A 526 5.26 -3.82 -33.15
CA ASN A 526 6.28 -2.93 -32.61
C ASN A 526 7.72 -3.29 -33.05
N ASP A 527 8.64 -2.34 -32.89
CA ASP A 527 10.08 -2.53 -33.19
C ASP A 527 10.30 -2.98 -34.65
N ASN A 528 9.68 -2.24 -35.58
CA ASN A 528 9.76 -2.41 -37.03
C ASN A 528 10.12 -1.06 -37.70
N LEU A 529 9.97 -0.95 -39.02
CA LEU A 529 10.30 0.25 -39.81
C LEU A 529 9.06 0.94 -40.40
N ILE A 530 7.85 0.65 -39.89
CA ILE A 530 6.56 1.07 -40.45
C ILE A 530 6.46 2.60 -40.47
N ALA A 531 6.23 3.19 -41.65
CA ALA A 531 6.23 4.65 -41.84
C ALA A 531 4.84 5.30 -41.79
N ASN A 532 3.77 4.56 -42.13
CA ASN A 532 2.41 5.09 -42.29
C ASN A 532 1.34 4.19 -41.65
N ILE A 533 0.17 4.77 -41.37
CA ILE A 533 -1.02 4.05 -40.87
C ILE A 533 -2.17 4.29 -41.85
N ASP A 534 -2.66 3.26 -42.53
CA ASP A 534 -3.91 3.36 -43.30
C ASP A 534 -5.12 3.03 -42.40
N VAL A 535 -5.87 4.06 -42.04
CA VAL A 535 -7.09 3.93 -41.22
C VAL A 535 -8.27 3.36 -42.02
N SER A 536 -8.31 3.59 -43.34
CA SER A 536 -9.38 3.08 -44.21
C SER A 536 -9.31 1.55 -44.31
N LEU A 537 -8.09 1.00 -44.39
CA LEU A 537 -7.83 -0.43 -44.37
C LEU A 537 -7.97 -1.02 -42.97
N LEU A 538 -7.42 -0.40 -41.91
CA LEU A 538 -7.65 -0.84 -40.52
C LEU A 538 -9.13 -0.93 -40.16
N LYS A 539 -10.00 -0.08 -40.74
CA LYS A 539 -11.45 -0.11 -40.53
C LYS A 539 -12.14 -1.38 -41.05
N LYS A 540 -11.49 -2.20 -41.89
CA LYS A 540 -11.95 -3.55 -42.26
C LYS A 540 -11.93 -4.51 -41.06
N LEU A 541 -10.96 -4.35 -40.16
CA LEU A 541 -10.71 -5.25 -39.02
C LEU A 541 -11.68 -5.01 -37.86
N LYS A 542 -12.93 -5.43 -38.05
CA LYS A 542 -14.05 -5.18 -37.12
C LYS A 542 -13.91 -5.77 -35.72
N ARG A 543 -12.94 -6.68 -35.48
CA ARG A 543 -12.67 -7.27 -34.17
C ARG A 543 -11.41 -6.74 -33.47
N LEU A 544 -10.61 -5.91 -34.13
CA LEU A 544 -9.31 -5.48 -33.63
C LEU A 544 -9.45 -4.68 -32.33
N ALA A 545 -8.95 -5.27 -31.23
CA ALA A 545 -9.04 -4.73 -29.88
C ALA A 545 -7.68 -4.30 -29.33
N ILE A 546 -6.58 -4.90 -29.80
CA ILE A 546 -5.20 -4.54 -29.43
C ILE A 546 -4.42 -4.23 -30.70
N LEU A 547 -3.84 -3.03 -30.77
CA LEU A 547 -2.98 -2.58 -31.85
C LEU A 547 -1.71 -1.94 -31.26
N ASN A 548 -0.57 -2.62 -31.42
CA ASN A 548 0.72 -2.13 -30.97
C ASN A 548 1.63 -1.83 -32.17
N LEU A 549 1.95 -0.56 -32.34
CA LEU A 549 2.83 -0.01 -33.37
C LEU A 549 3.98 0.81 -32.73
N ALA A 550 4.37 0.48 -31.50
CA ALA A 550 5.47 1.17 -30.82
C ALA A 550 6.81 1.01 -31.56
N ASN A 551 7.77 1.90 -31.31
CA ASN A 551 9.14 1.82 -31.84
C ASN A 551 9.19 1.56 -33.38
N ASN A 552 8.44 2.34 -34.14
CA ASN A 552 8.40 2.31 -35.61
C ASN A 552 8.79 3.69 -36.19
N ASN A 553 8.75 3.86 -37.51
CA ASN A 553 9.09 5.12 -38.19
C ASN A 553 7.86 6.00 -38.49
N ILE A 554 6.76 5.87 -37.75
CA ILE A 554 5.49 6.52 -38.14
C ILE A 554 5.62 8.04 -37.99
N ASP A 555 5.53 8.78 -39.09
CA ASP A 555 5.77 10.23 -39.14
C ASP A 555 4.54 11.08 -38.79
N ASN A 556 3.33 10.53 -38.97
CA ASN A 556 2.08 11.18 -38.59
C ASN A 556 0.99 10.15 -38.22
N VAL A 557 0.20 10.43 -37.18
CA VAL A 557 -0.97 9.61 -36.82
C VAL A 557 -2.24 10.27 -37.37
N PRO A 558 -3.00 9.62 -38.28
CA PRO A 558 -4.24 10.18 -38.79
C PRO A 558 -5.29 10.36 -37.68
N ALA A 559 -6.03 11.47 -37.72
CA ALA A 559 -7.06 11.79 -36.71
C ALA A 559 -8.24 10.80 -36.76
N GLU A 560 -8.49 10.27 -37.94
CA GLU A 560 -9.50 9.27 -38.28
C GLU A 560 -9.34 7.99 -37.46
N LEU A 561 -8.12 7.65 -37.03
CA LEU A 561 -7.81 6.47 -36.21
C LEU A 561 -8.61 6.48 -34.90
N GLY A 562 -8.92 7.67 -34.37
CA GLY A 562 -9.77 7.85 -33.20
C GLY A 562 -11.19 7.32 -33.34
N ASN A 563 -11.70 7.16 -34.58
CA ASN A 563 -13.04 6.63 -34.85
C ASN A 563 -13.13 5.10 -34.73
N LEU A 564 -12.02 4.38 -34.56
CA LEU A 564 -12.02 2.92 -34.40
C LEU A 564 -12.45 2.54 -32.97
N THR A 565 -13.76 2.51 -32.73
CA THR A 565 -14.41 2.22 -31.44
C THR A 565 -14.12 0.82 -30.85
N ASN A 566 -13.47 -0.05 -31.62
CA ASN A 566 -13.22 -1.44 -31.23
C ASN A 566 -11.88 -1.59 -30.50
N ILE A 567 -10.93 -0.68 -30.74
CA ILE A 567 -9.59 -0.72 -30.16
C ILE A 567 -9.67 -0.32 -28.68
N ARG A 568 -9.23 -1.23 -27.81
CA ARG A 568 -9.16 -1.09 -26.35
C ARG A 568 -7.73 -0.82 -25.86
N SER A 569 -6.73 -1.26 -26.63
CA SER A 569 -5.32 -0.95 -26.40
C SER A 569 -4.70 -0.44 -27.69
N LEU A 570 -4.21 0.80 -27.68
CA LEU A 570 -3.50 1.45 -28.77
C LEU A 570 -2.14 1.92 -28.26
N ILE A 571 -1.07 1.33 -28.79
CA ILE A 571 0.30 1.61 -28.34
C ILE A 571 1.09 2.18 -29.52
N LEU A 572 1.59 3.43 -29.36
CA LEU A 572 2.21 4.22 -30.42
C LEU A 572 3.52 4.93 -29.99
N PHE A 573 4.03 4.67 -28.78
CA PHE A 573 5.24 5.36 -28.29
C PHE A 573 6.50 4.98 -29.09
N GLY A 574 7.50 5.86 -29.10
CA GLY A 574 8.78 5.58 -29.76
C GLY A 574 8.78 5.76 -31.28
N ASN A 575 7.76 6.40 -31.84
CA ASN A 575 7.65 6.77 -33.26
C ASN A 575 8.16 8.19 -33.56
N CYS A 576 8.36 8.49 -34.85
CA CYS A 576 8.86 9.77 -35.35
C CYS A 576 7.86 10.94 -35.26
N PHE A 577 6.56 10.66 -35.15
CA PHE A 577 5.50 11.67 -35.18
C PHE A 577 5.56 12.68 -34.03
N LYS A 578 5.23 13.94 -34.33
CA LYS A 578 5.25 15.07 -33.36
C LYS A 578 3.90 15.31 -32.67
N ASN A 579 2.82 14.73 -33.19
CA ASN A 579 1.48 14.73 -32.60
C ASN A 579 0.83 13.35 -32.85
N PRO A 580 0.15 12.71 -31.86
CA PRO A 580 0.03 13.11 -30.45
C PRO A 580 1.39 13.28 -29.75
N ARG A 581 1.47 14.17 -28.76
CA ARG A 581 2.70 14.35 -27.96
C ARG A 581 2.84 13.19 -26.97
N GLN A 582 4.06 12.92 -26.49
CA GLN A 582 4.35 11.86 -25.51
C GLN A 582 3.43 11.90 -24.27
N ALA A 583 3.07 13.10 -23.77
CA ALA A 583 2.13 13.27 -22.65
C ALA A 583 0.68 12.87 -22.94
N ILE A 584 0.30 12.68 -24.21
CA ILE A 584 -0.99 12.10 -24.63
C ILE A 584 -0.84 10.59 -24.82
N LEU A 585 0.27 10.11 -25.40
CA LEU A 585 0.57 8.68 -25.49
C LEU A 585 0.74 7.99 -24.12
N ALA A 586 0.99 8.77 -23.06
CA ALA A 586 1.06 8.31 -21.67
C ALA A 586 -0.29 8.31 -20.93
N LYS A 587 -1.40 8.64 -21.60
CA LYS A 587 -2.77 8.55 -21.07
C LYS A 587 -3.42 7.21 -21.41
N SER A 588 -4.66 6.99 -20.97
CA SER A 588 -5.44 5.80 -21.37
C SER A 588 -5.68 5.76 -22.89
N THR A 589 -5.90 4.57 -23.45
CA THR A 589 -6.23 4.41 -24.89
C THR A 589 -7.51 5.18 -25.26
N ASP A 590 -8.52 5.21 -24.39
CA ASP A 590 -9.73 6.01 -24.61
C ASP A 590 -9.44 7.50 -24.78
N GLU A 591 -8.52 8.06 -23.98
CA GLU A 591 -8.08 9.46 -24.11
C GLU A 591 -7.25 9.71 -25.36
N ILE A 592 -6.42 8.74 -25.81
CA ILE A 592 -5.68 8.83 -27.08
C ILE A 592 -6.66 8.85 -28.26
N LEU A 593 -7.63 7.92 -28.29
CA LEU A 593 -8.65 7.86 -29.33
C LEU A 593 -9.58 9.08 -29.31
N ALA A 594 -9.92 9.62 -28.14
CA ALA A 594 -10.70 10.85 -28.00
C ALA A 594 -9.90 12.09 -28.46
N TYR A 595 -8.61 12.18 -28.17
CA TYR A 595 -7.73 13.24 -28.66
C TYR A 595 -7.64 13.24 -30.20
N LEU A 596 -7.56 12.05 -30.81
CA LEU A 596 -7.55 11.90 -32.26
C LEU A 596 -8.91 12.30 -32.87
N ARG A 597 -10.04 11.82 -32.31
CA ARG A 597 -11.40 12.24 -32.72
C ARG A 597 -11.58 13.76 -32.73
N ASN A 598 -11.09 14.45 -31.70
CA ASN A 598 -11.18 15.90 -31.55
C ASN A 598 -10.33 16.70 -32.57
N ARG A 599 -9.60 16.02 -33.47
CA ARG A 599 -8.76 16.64 -34.53
C ARG A 599 -9.23 16.36 -35.95
N ILE A 600 -10.30 15.60 -36.13
CA ILE A 600 -10.89 15.33 -37.44
C ILE A 600 -11.52 16.63 -37.98
N PRO A 601 -11.11 17.15 -39.16
CA PRO A 601 -11.68 18.38 -39.70
C PRO A 601 -13.18 18.23 -40.02
N GLN A 602 -14.00 19.17 -39.53
CA GLN A 602 -15.43 19.23 -39.88
C GLN A 602 -15.61 19.82 -41.29
N GLN A 603 -15.33 19.02 -42.33
CA GLN A 603 -15.66 19.39 -43.71
C GLN A 603 -17.06 18.89 -44.08
N SER A 604 -17.99 19.86 -44.19
CA SER A 604 -19.21 19.82 -45.03
C SER A 604 -19.93 18.46 -45.16
N ILE A 605 -20.61 18.04 -44.10
CA ILE A 605 -21.69 17.04 -44.19
C ILE A 605 -23.00 17.68 -43.70
N ASP A 606 -24.09 17.37 -44.40
CA ASP A 606 -25.33 18.15 -44.42
C ASP A 606 -26.02 18.29 -43.04
N HIS A 607 -26.32 19.54 -42.66
CA HIS A 607 -27.17 19.88 -41.50
C HIS A 607 -28.53 19.20 -41.54
N HIS A 608 -29.07 18.88 -42.72
CA HIS A 608 -30.37 18.24 -42.87
C HIS A 608 -30.39 16.80 -42.35
N GLN A 609 -29.27 16.06 -42.44
CA GLN A 609 -29.20 14.68 -42.00
C GLN A 609 -28.90 14.56 -40.50
N ILE A 610 -28.11 15.49 -39.96
CA ILE A 610 -27.96 15.68 -38.51
C ILE A 610 -29.31 16.04 -37.85
N ARG A 611 -30.15 16.87 -38.51
CA ARG A 611 -31.51 17.17 -38.02
C ARG A 611 -32.39 15.93 -37.81
N MET A 612 -32.37 14.96 -38.73
CA MET A 612 -33.16 13.72 -38.56
C MET A 612 -32.63 12.83 -37.44
N LEU A 613 -31.31 12.68 -37.30
CA LEU A 613 -30.70 11.90 -36.22
C LEU A 613 -30.90 12.55 -34.83
N LEU A 614 -30.91 13.89 -34.77
CA LEU A 614 -31.29 14.63 -33.55
C LEU A 614 -32.79 14.53 -33.24
N GLN A 615 -33.67 14.38 -34.24
CA GLN A 615 -35.09 14.09 -34.00
C GLN A 615 -35.31 12.69 -33.42
N GLN A 616 -34.65 11.65 -33.94
CA GLN A 616 -34.78 10.30 -33.38
C GLN A 616 -34.21 10.18 -31.96
N ARG A 617 -33.13 10.91 -31.62
CA ARG A 617 -32.65 11.00 -30.23
C ARG A 617 -33.53 11.83 -29.28
N ARG A 618 -34.60 12.47 -29.76
CA ARG A 618 -35.50 13.32 -28.96
C ARG A 618 -36.76 12.61 -28.43
N MET A 619 -36.90 11.30 -28.66
CA MET A 619 -37.98 10.47 -28.07
C MET A 619 -37.46 9.33 -27.16
N SER A 620 -36.29 9.50 -26.53
CA SER A 620 -35.74 8.49 -25.62
C SER A 620 -34.98 9.08 -24.42
N LYS A 621 -35.46 10.19 -23.85
CA LYS A 621 -35.11 10.63 -22.48
C LYS A 621 -36.08 11.67 -21.89
N ILE A 622 -37.08 11.10 -21.23
CA ILE A 622 -38.01 11.64 -20.22
C ILE A 622 -38.09 10.47 -19.20
N GLU A 623 -38.21 10.63 -17.90
CA GLU A 623 -38.23 11.81 -17.01
C GLU A 623 -36.80 12.27 -16.60
N PHE A 624 -36.57 13.06 -15.54
CA PHE A 624 -36.93 14.48 -15.29
C PHE A 624 -36.18 14.99 -14.02
N SER A 625 -35.77 16.25 -13.94
CA SER A 625 -35.34 16.93 -12.68
C SER A 625 -35.24 18.46 -12.85
N LEU A 626 -36.23 19.20 -12.34
CA LEU A 626 -36.41 20.66 -12.32
C LEU A 626 -37.46 20.98 -11.21
N ASP A 627 -37.52 22.12 -10.50
CA ASP A 627 -36.53 23.19 -10.18
C ASP A 627 -36.66 23.55 -8.67
N ASP A 628 -36.33 24.73 -8.09
CA ASP A 628 -36.91 26.06 -8.33
C ASP A 628 -35.97 27.26 -8.04
N GLU A 629 -36.37 28.44 -8.53
CA GLU A 629 -35.66 29.74 -8.52
C GLU A 629 -35.75 30.48 -7.16
N ILE A 630 -34.68 31.10 -6.65
CA ILE A 630 -34.28 32.52 -6.80
C ILE A 630 -35.42 33.56 -6.69
N LEU A 631 -35.38 34.38 -5.63
CA LEU A 631 -35.82 35.78 -5.66
C LEU A 631 -35.16 36.63 -4.55
N SER A 632 -34.75 37.84 -4.89
CA SER A 632 -34.12 38.90 -4.06
C SER A 632 -35.17 40.04 -3.80
N PRO A 633 -34.94 41.17 -3.06
CA PRO A 633 -33.66 41.86 -2.80
C PRO A 633 -33.46 42.57 -1.41
N ASP A 634 -32.24 43.09 -1.24
CA ASP A 634 -31.72 44.32 -0.59
C ASP A 634 -32.59 45.16 0.39
N LEU A 635 -31.94 45.75 1.41
CA LEU A 635 -31.74 47.22 1.56
C LEU A 635 -30.93 47.61 2.85
N PHE A 636 -29.75 48.24 2.67
CA PHE A 636 -29.05 49.21 3.58
C PHE A 636 -28.67 48.84 5.05
N SER A 637 -27.67 49.45 5.69
CA SER A 637 -26.65 50.45 5.27
C SER A 637 -25.32 50.27 6.02
N ASP A 638 -24.25 50.86 5.48
CA ASP A 638 -22.92 51.00 6.08
C ASP A 638 -22.91 51.79 7.40
N ASP A 639 -21.79 51.71 8.14
CA ASP A 639 -20.98 52.92 8.32
C ASP A 639 -19.48 52.61 8.53
N ASN A 640 -18.60 53.57 8.23
CA ASN A 640 -17.15 53.45 8.33
C ASN A 640 -16.61 54.04 9.64
N ILE A 641 -15.39 53.66 10.06
CA ILE A 641 -14.43 54.61 10.66
C ILE A 641 -12.99 54.07 10.62
N THR A 642 -12.04 54.99 10.46
CA THR A 642 -10.62 54.73 10.20
C THR A 642 -9.72 54.82 11.45
N ILE A 643 -8.64 54.03 11.44
CA ILE A 643 -7.27 54.37 11.85
C ILE A 643 -7.08 55.23 13.12
N ASN A 644 -6.43 54.67 14.15
CA ASN A 644 -5.19 55.28 14.67
C ASN A 644 -4.31 54.39 15.57
N ASN A 645 -3.04 54.78 15.71
CA ASN A 645 -2.01 54.09 16.48
C ASN A 645 -1.72 54.75 17.83
N SER A 646 -1.60 53.95 18.90
CA SER A 646 -0.65 54.16 20.02
C SER A 646 -0.55 52.83 20.79
N SER A 647 0.60 52.18 21.03
CA SER A 647 1.98 52.57 21.39
C SER A 647 2.24 52.65 22.91
N HIS A 648 3.21 51.84 23.35
CA HIS A 648 3.77 51.73 24.71
C HIS A 648 2.84 51.15 25.82
N LEU A 649 3.22 50.07 26.52
CA LEU A 649 4.32 49.95 27.52
C LEU A 649 4.14 50.86 28.74
N THR A 650 3.68 50.29 29.86
CA THR A 650 4.48 50.17 31.10
C THR A 650 3.77 49.33 32.17
N SER A 651 4.52 48.89 33.18
CA SER A 651 4.08 48.08 34.31
C SER A 651 4.24 48.83 35.64
N SER A 652 3.21 48.90 36.49
CA SER A 652 3.41 49.01 37.95
C SER A 652 2.14 48.70 38.77
N THR A 653 2.22 47.59 39.52
CA THR A 653 1.61 47.30 40.84
C THR A 653 0.69 48.32 41.53
N SER A 654 -0.45 47.83 42.01
CA SER A 654 -1.11 48.29 43.26
C SER A 654 -1.88 47.11 43.90
N ILE A 655 -2.34 47.25 45.16
CA ILE A 655 -2.54 46.10 46.09
C ILE A 655 -4.00 45.91 46.55
N ASN A 656 -4.40 44.63 46.64
CA ASN A 656 -5.50 43.97 47.37
C ASN A 656 -6.54 44.80 48.14
N VAL A 657 -7.83 44.48 47.90
CA VAL A 657 -8.82 44.11 48.94
C VAL A 657 -9.59 42.86 48.43
N ILE A 658 -10.16 42.05 49.33
CA ILE A 658 -10.72 40.71 49.08
C ILE A 658 -12.23 40.68 49.39
N GLU A 659 -13.03 39.95 48.59
CA GLU A 659 -14.19 39.12 49.01
C GLU A 659 -14.55 38.13 47.86
N PRO A 660 -15.33 37.03 48.07
CA PRO A 660 -14.81 35.72 47.66
C PRO A 660 -15.66 34.82 46.73
N GLU A 661 -14.96 33.86 46.09
CA GLU A 661 -15.47 32.56 45.57
C GLU A 661 -16.40 32.60 44.32
N PRO A 662 -16.46 31.54 43.47
CA PRO A 662 -16.22 30.12 43.75
C PRO A 662 -14.89 29.53 43.26
N ILE A 663 -14.32 28.63 44.07
CA ILE A 663 -13.22 27.74 43.68
C ILE A 663 -13.74 26.65 42.73
N ASN A 664 -13.13 26.55 41.56
CA ASN A 664 -13.20 25.36 40.71
C ASN A 664 -11.93 25.20 39.85
N ASN A 665 -10.76 25.29 40.49
CA ASN A 665 -9.46 25.11 39.86
C ASN A 665 -9.26 23.65 39.43
N ILE A 666 -9.67 23.32 38.20
CA ILE A 666 -9.14 22.16 37.48
C ILE A 666 -7.66 22.46 37.21
N SER A 667 -6.74 21.72 37.83
CA SER A 667 -5.31 21.90 37.55
C SER A 667 -5.03 21.62 36.07
N GLU A 668 -4.21 22.44 35.42
CA GLU A 668 -3.90 22.30 33.99
C GLU A 668 -3.04 21.06 33.70
N TRP A 669 -2.14 20.76 34.64
CA TRP A 669 -1.26 19.59 34.64
C TRP A 669 -1.46 18.73 35.91
N LYS A 670 -0.91 17.52 35.89
CA LYS A 670 -0.86 16.55 37.00
C LYS A 670 0.47 15.79 37.01
N GLY A 671 0.77 15.09 38.10
CA GLY A 671 2.01 14.34 38.29
C GLY A 671 3.09 15.15 38.99
N ALA A 672 4.35 15.01 38.57
CA ALA A 672 5.47 15.78 39.07
C ALA A 672 5.49 17.20 38.48
N SER A 673 6.03 18.17 39.23
CA SER A 673 6.28 19.53 38.75
C SER A 673 7.46 19.59 37.77
N MET A 674 7.49 20.61 36.90
CA MET A 674 8.61 20.79 35.95
C MET A 674 9.96 20.97 36.66
N ASN A 675 9.99 21.51 37.88
CA ASN A 675 11.22 21.60 38.69
C ASN A 675 11.73 20.22 39.12
N GLU A 676 10.84 19.27 39.43
CA GLU A 676 11.22 17.89 39.75
C GLU A 676 11.65 17.12 38.50
N ILE A 677 10.98 17.34 37.36
CA ILE A 677 11.38 16.79 36.04
C ILE A 677 12.80 17.22 35.68
N CYS A 678 13.12 18.51 35.87
CA CYS A 678 14.45 19.07 35.62
C CYS A 678 15.45 18.88 36.77
N LYS A 679 15.13 18.07 37.81
CA LYS A 679 16.01 17.79 38.96
C LYS A 679 16.48 19.05 39.73
N GLY A 680 15.72 20.15 39.67
CA GLY A 680 16.09 21.46 40.22
C GLY A 680 17.07 22.28 39.38
N LEU A 681 17.43 21.81 38.19
CA LEU A 681 18.25 22.54 37.21
C LEU A 681 17.39 23.42 36.30
N GLY A 682 17.98 24.40 35.64
CA GLY A 682 17.33 25.20 34.61
C GLY A 682 17.03 24.40 33.33
N THR A 683 16.09 24.89 32.53
CA THR A 683 15.57 24.25 31.30
C THR A 683 16.66 23.79 30.32
N TYR A 684 17.82 24.44 30.32
CA TYR A 684 18.91 24.22 29.37
C TYR A 684 20.21 23.69 30.02
N ASP A 685 20.18 23.39 31.33
CA ASP A 685 21.36 22.95 32.10
C ASP A 685 21.60 21.42 32.00
N CYS A 686 20.61 20.67 31.51
CA CYS A 686 20.72 19.24 31.25
C CYS A 686 21.49 18.99 29.94
N GLN A 687 22.69 18.41 30.01
CA GLN A 687 23.53 18.15 28.83
C GLN A 687 23.45 16.68 28.39
N GLU A 688 22.83 16.44 27.24
CA GLU A 688 22.72 15.09 26.65
C GLU A 688 23.92 14.69 25.77
N PHE A 689 24.57 15.67 25.13
CA PHE A 689 25.56 15.42 24.08
C PHE A 689 26.93 15.99 24.43
N PRO A 690 28.01 15.22 24.23
CA PRO A 690 29.36 15.78 24.32
C PRO A 690 29.60 16.83 23.21
N PRO A 691 30.66 17.65 23.34
CA PRO A 691 31.11 18.54 22.27
C PRO A 691 31.41 17.76 20.97
N ILE A 692 31.19 18.40 19.82
CA ILE A 692 31.45 17.78 18.51
C ILE A 692 32.95 17.51 18.37
N ASN A 693 33.30 16.25 18.07
CA ASN A 693 34.67 15.81 17.86
C ASN A 693 34.70 14.76 16.73
N PRO A 694 35.47 14.96 15.65
CA PRO A 694 35.54 13.98 14.56
C PRO A 694 36.06 12.62 15.04
N SER A 695 35.42 11.55 14.56
CA SER A 695 35.82 10.16 14.85
C SER A 695 35.41 9.24 13.70
N ALA A 696 35.80 7.96 13.75
CA ALA A 696 35.40 6.97 12.73
C ALA A 696 33.87 6.90 12.51
N ASN A 697 33.09 7.14 13.56
CA ASN A 697 31.63 7.12 13.53
C ASN A 697 31.01 8.53 13.53
N HIS A 698 31.81 9.62 13.48
CA HIS A 698 31.32 11.00 13.48
C HIS A 698 32.02 11.83 12.40
N THR A 699 31.32 12.01 11.28
CA THR A 699 31.75 12.88 10.18
C THR A 699 31.43 14.33 10.53
N VAL A 700 32.44 15.20 10.55
CA VAL A 700 32.30 16.63 10.84
C VAL A 700 32.70 17.41 9.59
N LEU A 701 31.75 18.16 9.02
CA LEU A 701 31.92 18.88 7.74
C LEU A 701 32.19 20.38 7.95
N ILE A 702 32.55 20.77 9.16
CA ILE A 702 32.86 22.13 9.61
C ILE A 702 34.24 22.16 10.27
N LEU A 703 34.93 23.29 10.15
CA LEU A 703 36.20 23.52 10.81
C LEU A 703 35.98 23.78 12.31
N LEU A 704 36.72 23.06 13.16
CA LEU A 704 36.75 23.25 14.60
C LEU A 704 38.07 23.93 15.03
N PRO A 705 38.08 24.78 16.08
CA PRO A 705 36.92 25.27 16.83
C PRO A 705 36.06 26.23 16.02
N ILE A 706 34.79 26.35 16.40
CA ILE A 706 33.78 27.17 15.73
C ILE A 706 34.02 28.67 16.03
N PRO A 707 33.85 29.58 15.04
CA PRO A 707 34.01 31.02 15.27
C PRO A 707 32.95 31.58 16.22
N ILE A 708 33.32 32.61 17.00
CA ILE A 708 32.45 33.27 17.99
C ILE A 708 31.28 34.06 17.33
N ARG A 709 31.41 34.42 16.05
CA ARG A 709 30.39 35.08 15.23
C ARG A 709 30.53 34.64 13.77
N GLY A 710 29.43 34.61 13.04
CA GLY A 710 29.42 34.17 11.64
C GLY A 710 29.32 32.64 11.49
N PRO A 711 28.93 32.15 10.30
CA PRO A 711 28.73 30.74 10.05
C PRO A 711 30.04 29.93 10.15
N PRO A 712 29.99 28.68 10.67
CA PRO A 712 31.14 27.77 10.66
C PRO A 712 31.71 27.56 9.26
N LYS A 713 33.04 27.63 9.13
CA LYS A 713 33.74 27.39 7.85
C LYS A 713 33.64 25.91 7.44
N PRO A 714 33.52 25.58 6.14
CA PRO A 714 33.55 24.20 5.66
C PRO A 714 34.85 23.45 6.00
N TYR A 715 34.75 22.14 6.15
CA TYR A 715 35.88 21.22 6.28
C TYR A 715 35.62 19.93 5.49
N PRO A 716 36.62 19.32 4.81
CA PRO A 716 38.01 19.77 4.60
C PRO A 716 38.14 21.10 3.85
N SER A 717 39.33 21.70 3.84
CA SER A 717 39.61 22.97 3.13
C SER A 717 39.63 22.85 1.60
N HIS A 718 39.71 21.63 1.08
CA HIS A 718 39.71 21.32 -0.35
C HIS A 718 38.53 20.41 -0.67
N GLN A 719 37.96 20.55 -1.86
CA GLN A 719 36.79 19.77 -2.27
C GLN A 719 37.14 18.29 -2.47
N THR A 720 36.29 17.40 -1.95
CA THR A 720 36.44 15.94 -2.02
C THR A 720 35.13 15.31 -2.49
N ASP A 721 35.03 14.98 -3.77
CA ASP A 721 33.88 14.26 -4.33
C ASP A 721 33.98 12.75 -4.06
N LYS A 722 32.84 12.09 -3.83
CA LYS A 722 32.75 10.62 -3.66
C LYS A 722 31.48 10.07 -4.29
N TRP A 723 31.53 9.76 -5.58
CA TRP A 723 30.44 9.13 -6.29
C TRP A 723 30.37 7.60 -6.05
N SER A 724 30.04 7.16 -4.83
CA SER A 724 29.89 5.74 -4.46
C SER A 724 28.69 5.46 -3.54
N GLN A 725 28.27 4.19 -3.43
CA GLN A 725 27.06 3.74 -2.71
C GLN A 725 27.05 4.02 -1.19
N GLY A 726 28.14 4.52 -0.61
CA GLY A 726 28.22 4.93 0.80
C GLY A 726 27.95 6.42 1.04
N TYR A 727 27.79 7.22 -0.02
CA TYR A 727 27.78 8.68 0.05
C TYR A 727 26.64 9.30 -0.77
N VAL A 728 26.29 10.55 -0.45
CA VAL A 728 25.31 11.33 -1.22
C VAL A 728 25.85 11.61 -2.63
N ARG A 729 25.07 11.29 -3.68
CA ARG A 729 25.38 11.69 -5.06
C ARG A 729 25.21 13.21 -5.20
N MET A 730 26.29 13.97 -5.00
CA MET A 730 26.26 15.45 -5.06
C MET A 730 25.93 15.95 -6.48
N PRO A 731 25.05 16.95 -6.66
CA PRO A 731 24.62 17.40 -7.97
C PRO A 731 25.76 18.03 -8.80
N HIS A 732 26.78 18.56 -8.12
CA HIS A 732 28.00 19.14 -8.69
C HIS A 732 29.14 18.14 -8.97
N SER A 733 28.93 16.84 -8.75
CA SER A 733 29.95 15.83 -9.08
C SER A 733 30.23 15.80 -10.57
N THR A 734 31.49 15.58 -10.98
CA THR A 734 31.84 15.34 -12.39
C THR A 734 31.15 14.10 -12.97
N HIS A 735 30.74 13.16 -12.11
CA HIS A 735 29.96 11.97 -12.47
C HIS A 735 28.44 12.25 -12.62
N SER A 736 28.00 13.46 -12.25
CA SER A 736 26.63 13.97 -12.48
C SER A 736 26.49 14.37 -13.95
N LEU A 737 26.45 13.38 -14.85
CA LEU A 737 26.30 13.58 -16.29
C LEU A 737 24.84 13.61 -16.73
N TYR A 738 24.58 14.31 -17.84
CA TYR A 738 23.26 14.48 -18.44
C TYR A 738 23.34 14.35 -19.97
N PRO A 739 22.48 13.55 -20.62
CA PRO A 739 22.49 13.43 -22.07
C PRO A 739 21.89 14.70 -22.71
N ILE A 740 22.48 15.15 -23.82
CA ILE A 740 21.94 16.21 -24.66
C ILE A 740 21.69 15.64 -26.06
N GLU A 741 20.49 15.90 -26.57
CA GLU A 741 20.12 15.58 -27.95
C GLU A 741 20.46 16.78 -28.84
N GLN A 742 21.35 16.57 -29.82
CA GLN A 742 21.60 17.50 -30.91
C GLN A 742 21.15 16.88 -32.24
N GLN A 743 21.00 17.71 -33.28
CA GLN A 743 20.52 17.31 -34.61
C GLN A 743 21.55 16.50 -35.44
N SER A 744 22.51 15.84 -34.80
CA SER A 744 23.45 14.92 -35.43
C SER A 744 23.65 13.68 -34.53
N ALA A 745 23.88 12.52 -35.14
CA ALA A 745 23.62 11.20 -34.53
C ALA A 745 24.56 10.76 -33.38
N ASN A 746 25.37 11.65 -32.80
CA ASN A 746 26.21 11.36 -31.63
C ASN A 746 25.56 11.86 -30.33
N ARG A 747 25.12 10.93 -29.48
CA ARG A 747 24.67 11.23 -28.11
C ARG A 747 25.84 11.73 -27.26
N HIS A 748 25.92 13.03 -27.01
CA HIS A 748 26.94 13.62 -26.14
C HIS A 748 26.39 13.80 -24.71
N CYS A 749 27.24 13.54 -23.72
CA CYS A 749 26.92 13.74 -22.31
C CYS A 749 27.65 14.98 -21.79
N ARG A 750 26.90 15.90 -21.17
CA ARG A 750 27.43 17.12 -20.54
C ARG A 750 27.37 17.01 -19.02
N TYR A 751 28.22 17.75 -18.32
CA TYR A 751 28.12 17.91 -16.86
C TYR A 751 26.79 18.58 -16.50
N ARG A 752 25.94 17.88 -15.74
CA ARG A 752 24.60 18.33 -15.35
C ARG A 752 24.64 19.61 -14.50
N TRP A 753 25.73 19.81 -13.76
CA TRP A 753 25.93 21.00 -12.94
C TRP A 753 26.01 22.28 -13.76
N GLU A 754 26.67 22.26 -14.92
CA GLU A 754 26.71 23.42 -15.83
C GLU A 754 25.30 23.78 -16.32
N ILE A 755 24.49 22.78 -16.66
CA ILE A 755 23.10 22.96 -17.10
C ILE A 755 22.24 23.53 -15.96
N ILE A 756 22.47 23.10 -14.72
CA ILE A 756 21.84 23.66 -13.51
C ILE A 756 22.25 25.13 -13.35
N GLN A 757 23.54 25.46 -13.48
CA GLN A 757 24.04 26.83 -13.40
C GLN A 757 23.43 27.72 -14.49
N GLU A 758 23.50 27.32 -15.77
CA GLU A 758 22.92 28.04 -16.91
C GLU A 758 21.41 28.24 -16.83
N SER A 759 20.69 27.33 -16.16
CA SER A 759 19.22 27.40 -16.03
C SER A 759 18.77 28.23 -14.85
N LEU A 760 19.51 28.19 -13.73
CA LEU A 760 19.17 28.94 -12.52
C LEU A 760 19.71 30.37 -12.52
N LEU A 761 20.80 30.67 -13.26
CA LEU A 761 21.33 32.03 -13.42
C LEU A 761 20.52 32.90 -14.40
N GLN A 762 19.45 32.38 -14.98
CA GLN A 762 18.50 33.16 -15.79
C GLN A 762 17.64 34.07 -14.90
N THR A 763 17.13 35.16 -15.45
CA THR A 763 16.22 36.08 -14.73
C THR A 763 14.83 35.44 -14.60
N LEU A 764 14.62 34.70 -13.51
CA LEU A 764 13.35 34.01 -13.22
C LEU A 764 12.37 34.97 -12.53
N MET A 765 11.33 35.40 -13.26
CA MET A 765 10.33 36.38 -12.85
C MET A 765 8.93 35.80 -12.61
N SER A 766 8.71 34.50 -12.83
CA SER A 766 7.42 33.84 -12.59
C SER A 766 7.54 32.34 -12.29
N SER A 767 6.47 31.76 -11.72
CA SER A 767 6.40 30.33 -11.37
C SER A 767 6.57 29.41 -12.59
N HIS A 768 6.08 29.82 -13.76
CA HIS A 768 6.28 29.09 -15.04
C HIS A 768 7.72 29.18 -15.57
N GLN A 769 8.44 30.28 -15.31
CA GLN A 769 9.87 30.36 -15.63
C GLN A 769 10.70 29.48 -14.68
N LEU A 770 10.33 29.44 -13.39
CA LEU A 770 10.94 28.55 -12.39
C LEU A 770 10.71 27.06 -12.72
N GLU A 771 9.48 26.66 -13.10
CA GLU A 771 9.18 25.33 -13.63
C GLU A 771 10.11 24.99 -14.81
N LYS A 772 10.16 25.86 -15.83
CA LYS A 772 10.98 25.65 -17.03
C LYS A 772 12.47 25.50 -16.69
N ALA A 773 12.97 26.27 -15.73
CA ALA A 773 14.35 26.18 -15.24
C ALA A 773 14.61 24.85 -14.51
N ILE A 774 13.68 24.36 -13.69
CA ILE A 774 13.81 23.07 -12.98
C ILE A 774 13.73 21.88 -13.95
N LEU A 775 12.91 21.98 -15.01
CA LEU A 775 12.71 20.92 -15.98
C LEU A 775 13.85 20.79 -17.01
N SER A 776 14.64 21.83 -17.26
CA SER A 776 15.76 21.77 -18.22
C SER A 776 16.78 20.67 -17.88
N TYR A 777 17.11 20.52 -16.59
CA TYR A 777 17.99 19.48 -16.03
C TYR A 777 17.22 18.29 -15.40
N ASN A 778 15.91 18.19 -15.67
CA ASN A 778 15.03 17.09 -15.29
C ASN A 778 14.08 16.63 -16.44
N HIS A 779 14.50 16.72 -17.72
CA HIS A 779 13.61 16.59 -18.88
C HIS A 779 12.81 15.28 -18.92
N MET A 780 13.40 14.16 -18.49
CA MET A 780 12.72 12.85 -18.41
C MET A 780 11.47 12.85 -17.50
N TYR A 781 11.34 13.87 -16.64
CA TYR A 781 10.22 14.06 -15.72
C TYR A 781 9.26 15.18 -16.16
N ALA A 782 9.52 15.90 -17.25
CA ALA A 782 8.69 17.01 -17.75
C ALA A 782 7.27 16.60 -18.23
N HIS A 783 6.96 15.30 -18.24
CA HIS A 783 5.61 14.76 -18.49
C HIS A 783 5.04 14.00 -17.29
N ARG A 784 5.73 14.02 -16.15
CA ARG A 784 5.37 13.29 -14.91
C ARG A 784 5.31 14.18 -13.67
N TRP A 785 6.08 15.26 -13.64
CA TRP A 785 6.00 16.28 -12.60
C TRP A 785 4.90 17.28 -12.93
N ASN A 786 4.12 17.62 -11.91
CA ASN A 786 3.06 18.61 -11.98
C ASN A 786 3.41 19.75 -11.03
N PHE A 787 3.35 20.99 -11.52
CA PHE A 787 3.66 22.20 -10.76
C PHE A 787 2.39 23.00 -10.40
N SER A 788 1.19 22.44 -10.58
CA SER A 788 -0.08 23.15 -10.37
C SER A 788 -0.25 23.76 -8.97
N ALA A 789 0.30 23.14 -7.91
CA ALA A 789 0.27 23.72 -6.57
C ALA A 789 1.22 24.92 -6.45
N LEU A 790 2.38 24.88 -7.12
CA LEU A 790 3.32 26.00 -7.19
C LEU A 790 2.74 27.19 -7.98
N HIS A 791 2.07 26.93 -9.11
CA HIS A 791 1.44 28.01 -9.88
C HIS A 791 0.27 28.63 -9.13
N HIS A 792 -0.65 27.81 -8.58
CA HIS A 792 -1.78 28.31 -7.79
C HIS A 792 -1.28 29.14 -6.59
N PHE A 793 -0.27 28.67 -5.87
CA PHE A 793 0.31 29.40 -4.74
C PHE A 793 0.82 30.81 -5.11
N PHE A 794 1.53 30.95 -6.23
CA PHE A 794 2.05 32.24 -6.72
C PHE A 794 1.06 33.10 -7.53
N LEU A 795 -0.18 32.64 -7.76
CA LEU A 795 -1.18 33.35 -8.57
C LEU A 795 -2.48 33.66 -7.82
N GLU A 796 -2.80 32.89 -6.77
CA GLU A 796 -4.13 32.85 -6.15
C GLU A 796 -4.06 32.86 -4.60
N VAL A 797 -2.85 32.92 -4.01
CA VAL A 797 -2.63 32.76 -2.55
C VAL A 797 -1.69 33.81 -1.96
N MET A 798 -0.61 34.16 -2.66
CA MET A 798 0.29 35.26 -2.28
C MET A 798 -0.17 36.59 -2.87
N GLU A 799 0.06 37.69 -2.16
CA GLU A 799 -0.21 39.05 -2.66
C GLU A 799 0.85 39.48 -3.71
N GLU A 800 0.49 40.35 -4.66
CA GLU A 800 1.40 40.74 -5.76
C GLU A 800 2.73 41.32 -5.27
N GLU A 801 2.73 42.04 -4.14
CA GLU A 801 3.95 42.57 -3.51
C GLU A 801 4.86 41.45 -2.98
N GLU A 802 4.29 40.42 -2.36
CA GLU A 802 5.04 39.25 -1.89
C GLU A 802 5.59 38.42 -3.06
N VAL A 803 4.79 38.22 -4.12
CA VAL A 803 5.23 37.53 -5.35
C VAL A 803 6.38 38.30 -6.01
N SER A 804 6.23 39.62 -6.13
CA SER A 804 7.27 40.54 -6.61
C SER A 804 8.55 40.43 -5.78
N SER A 805 8.44 40.43 -4.44
CA SER A 805 9.55 40.28 -3.50
C SER A 805 10.22 38.90 -3.60
N PHE A 806 9.43 37.83 -3.76
CA PHE A 806 9.94 36.46 -3.94
C PHE A 806 10.84 36.38 -5.18
N PHE A 807 10.32 36.72 -6.35
CA PHE A 807 11.06 36.57 -7.61
C PHE A 807 12.22 37.56 -7.75
N LYS A 808 12.10 38.80 -7.25
CA LYS A 808 13.17 39.82 -7.35
C LYS A 808 14.25 39.70 -6.26
N THR A 809 13.94 39.16 -5.08
CA THR A 809 14.82 39.24 -3.91
C THR A 809 15.11 37.89 -3.24
N LEU A 810 14.13 37.01 -3.09
CA LEU A 810 14.34 35.74 -2.39
C LEU A 810 14.89 34.65 -3.32
N LEU A 811 14.27 34.45 -4.49
CA LEU A 811 14.67 33.43 -5.45
C LEU A 811 16.13 33.58 -5.93
N PRO A 812 16.66 34.80 -6.21
CA PRO A 812 18.08 34.97 -6.55
C PRO A 812 19.03 34.61 -5.39
N LYS A 813 18.64 34.87 -4.13
CA LYS A 813 19.41 34.42 -2.95
C LYS A 813 19.40 32.90 -2.83
N MET A 814 18.25 32.26 -3.03
CA MET A 814 18.13 30.80 -3.07
C MET A 814 19.00 30.18 -4.16
N VAL A 815 18.99 30.75 -5.38
CA VAL A 815 19.86 30.32 -6.48
C VAL A 815 21.33 30.46 -6.10
N HIS A 816 21.75 31.63 -5.60
CA HIS A 816 23.14 31.85 -5.19
C HIS A 816 23.59 30.82 -4.15
N LEU A 817 22.78 30.61 -3.11
CA LEU A 817 23.04 29.64 -2.04
C LEU A 817 23.04 28.19 -2.55
N ALA A 818 22.21 27.84 -3.53
CA ALA A 818 22.22 26.53 -4.17
C ALA A 818 23.49 26.31 -5.01
N LEU A 819 23.92 27.32 -5.78
CA LEU A 819 25.10 27.23 -6.64
C LEU A 819 26.42 27.34 -5.86
N GLN A 820 26.39 27.86 -4.63
CA GLN A 820 27.52 27.81 -3.67
C GLN A 820 27.77 26.43 -3.07
N LEU A 821 26.94 25.41 -3.34
CA LEU A 821 27.09 24.06 -2.79
C LEU A 821 28.51 23.45 -2.92
N PRO A 822 29.25 23.60 -4.05
CA PRO A 822 30.62 23.09 -4.18
C PRO A 822 31.63 23.72 -3.19
N VAL A 823 31.36 24.94 -2.75
CA VAL A 823 32.21 25.72 -1.83
C VAL A 823 31.79 25.50 -0.38
N LEU A 824 30.49 25.30 -0.13
CA LEU A 824 29.95 25.06 1.20
C LEU A 824 30.07 23.59 1.64
N ILE A 825 29.89 22.63 0.73
CA ILE A 825 30.07 21.19 0.98
C ILE A 825 31.36 20.72 0.29
N THR A 826 32.48 20.91 0.97
CA THR A 826 33.80 20.43 0.55
C THR A 826 34.05 18.97 0.90
N GLY A 827 33.39 18.44 1.93
CA GLY A 827 33.47 17.04 2.35
C GLY A 827 32.33 16.18 1.82
N ALA A 828 32.64 14.96 1.41
CA ALA A 828 31.63 13.98 1.00
C ALA A 828 30.72 13.56 2.17
N ILE A 829 29.41 13.83 2.02
CA ILE A 829 28.39 13.47 3.01
C ILE A 829 28.11 11.96 2.96
N PRO A 830 28.32 11.18 4.03
CA PRO A 830 28.00 9.76 4.07
C PRO A 830 26.49 9.52 4.16
N LEU A 831 26.05 8.32 3.79
CA LEU A 831 24.67 7.87 4.01
C LEU A 831 24.58 7.13 5.35
N LEU A 832 23.59 7.50 6.17
CA LEU A 832 23.24 6.85 7.41
C LEU A 832 22.39 5.61 7.11
N LYS A 833 23.08 4.50 6.81
CA LYS A 833 22.47 3.21 6.44
C LYS A 833 21.90 2.44 7.62
N SER A 834 20.95 1.56 7.32
CA SER A 834 20.48 0.51 8.21
C SER A 834 21.62 -0.23 8.92
N HIS A 835 21.39 -0.56 10.19
CA HIS A 835 22.30 -1.26 11.10
C HIS A 835 23.63 -0.54 11.39
N SER A 836 23.69 0.79 11.20
CA SER A 836 24.89 1.59 11.47
C SER A 836 24.69 2.65 12.56
N ASN A 837 25.69 2.78 13.44
CA ASN A 837 25.80 3.86 14.42
C ASN A 837 26.73 4.94 13.85
N ALA A 838 26.16 6.04 13.35
CA ALA A 838 26.93 7.09 12.70
C ALA A 838 26.30 8.48 12.88
N SER A 839 27.17 9.49 13.01
CA SER A 839 26.82 10.90 13.20
C SER A 839 27.40 11.79 12.09
N ILE A 840 26.64 12.81 11.69
CA ILE A 840 27.04 13.84 10.72
C ILE A 840 26.79 15.21 11.34
N SER A 841 27.83 16.06 11.43
CA SER A 841 27.68 17.48 11.82
C SER A 841 27.91 18.41 10.63
N LEU A 842 26.96 19.32 10.44
CA LEU A 842 26.87 20.28 9.33
C LEU A 842 26.57 21.67 9.90
N SER A 843 27.06 22.74 9.27
CA SER A 843 26.58 24.09 9.60
C SER A 843 25.15 24.29 9.10
N GLN A 844 24.37 25.15 9.76
CA GLN A 844 23.02 25.48 9.29
C GLN A 844 23.04 26.11 7.89
N LEU A 845 24.10 26.86 7.55
CA LEU A 845 24.35 27.39 6.21
C LEU A 845 24.55 26.27 5.16
N GLN A 846 25.34 25.24 5.48
CA GLN A 846 25.49 24.04 4.64
C GLN A 846 24.15 23.34 4.41
N VAL A 847 23.34 23.20 5.47
CA VAL A 847 21.99 22.63 5.40
C VAL A 847 21.07 23.45 4.50
N SER A 848 21.09 24.79 4.60
CA SER A 848 20.30 25.65 3.73
C SER A 848 20.72 25.58 2.25
N SER A 849 22.01 25.38 1.95
CA SER A 849 22.48 25.12 0.57
C SER A 849 22.01 23.76 0.02
N LEU A 850 22.02 22.71 0.85
CA LEU A 850 21.45 21.41 0.50
C LEU A 850 19.94 21.49 0.27
N LEU A 851 19.20 22.25 1.07
CA LEU A 851 17.75 22.42 0.92
C LEU A 851 17.36 23.33 -0.24
N ALA A 852 18.17 24.33 -0.58
CA ALA A 852 17.98 25.09 -1.82
C ALA A 852 18.13 24.17 -3.05
N ASN A 853 19.10 23.26 -3.03
CA ASN A 853 19.25 22.21 -4.04
C ASN A 853 18.07 21.21 -4.08
N ALA A 854 17.48 20.89 -2.92
CA ALA A 854 16.27 20.08 -2.83
C ALA A 854 15.04 20.79 -3.43
N PHE A 855 14.87 22.10 -3.16
CA PHE A 855 13.84 22.95 -3.74
C PHE A 855 13.94 23.00 -5.27
N PHE A 856 15.14 23.31 -5.80
CA PHE A 856 15.42 23.28 -7.24
C PHE A 856 15.48 21.85 -7.84
N CYS A 857 15.23 20.81 -7.04
CA CYS A 857 15.17 19.42 -7.49
C CYS A 857 16.45 18.94 -8.21
N THR A 858 17.63 19.38 -7.73
CA THR A 858 18.92 19.12 -8.39
C THR A 858 19.48 17.73 -8.08
N PHE A 859 19.13 17.09 -6.95
CA PHE A 859 19.80 15.85 -6.54
C PHE A 859 19.57 14.70 -7.55
N PRO A 860 20.64 14.14 -8.16
CA PRO A 860 20.54 13.05 -9.12
C PRO A 860 20.09 11.74 -8.45
N ARG A 861 19.55 10.80 -9.24
CA ARG A 861 19.07 9.46 -8.82
C ARG A 861 17.90 9.41 -7.81
N ARG A 862 17.54 10.51 -7.14
CA ARG A 862 16.46 10.57 -6.12
C ARG A 862 15.01 10.69 -6.65
N ASN A 863 14.82 10.61 -7.97
CA ASN A 863 13.55 10.91 -8.65
C ASN A 863 12.81 9.67 -9.19
N SER A 864 13.37 8.47 -9.02
CA SER A 864 12.75 7.22 -9.48
C SER A 864 11.74 6.69 -8.46
N ALA A 865 10.67 6.07 -8.95
CA ALA A 865 9.72 5.29 -8.16
C ALA A 865 9.90 3.75 -8.34
N ASN A 866 10.94 3.31 -9.08
CA ASN A 866 11.23 1.89 -9.25
C ASN A 866 11.85 1.31 -7.94
N PRO A 867 11.29 0.24 -7.35
CA PRO A 867 11.86 -0.43 -6.18
C PRO A 867 13.31 -0.90 -6.35
N GLN A 868 13.75 -1.17 -7.58
CA GLN A 868 15.13 -1.56 -7.92
C GLN A 868 16.11 -0.38 -8.06
N SER A 869 15.69 0.86 -7.76
CA SER A 869 16.57 2.03 -7.85
C SER A 869 17.45 2.21 -6.62
N GLU A 870 18.65 2.77 -6.80
CA GLU A 870 19.70 2.91 -5.77
C GLU A 870 19.24 3.51 -4.43
N TYR A 871 18.23 4.38 -4.46
CA TYR A 871 17.69 5.08 -3.30
C TYR A 871 16.25 4.69 -2.95
N SER A 872 15.77 3.51 -3.35
CA SER A 872 14.41 3.06 -3.06
C SER A 872 14.12 2.85 -1.56
N THR A 873 15.15 2.64 -0.75
CA THR A 873 15.09 2.55 0.72
C THR A 873 15.19 3.92 1.43
N TYR A 874 15.30 5.03 0.69
CA TYR A 874 15.45 6.38 1.24
C TYR A 874 14.21 7.24 0.97
N PRO A 875 13.89 8.23 1.83
CA PRO A 875 12.86 9.22 1.54
C PRO A 875 13.15 10.02 0.25
N HIS A 876 12.11 10.61 -0.34
CA HIS A 876 12.31 11.60 -1.41
C HIS A 876 12.84 12.91 -0.83
N ILE A 877 13.88 13.49 -1.44
CA ILE A 877 14.43 14.79 -1.03
C ILE A 877 14.01 15.95 -1.95
N ASN A 878 13.83 15.70 -3.26
CA ASN A 878 13.51 16.76 -4.21
C ASN A 878 12.04 17.21 -4.10
N PHE A 879 11.79 18.53 -4.12
CA PHE A 879 10.49 19.12 -3.76
C PHE A 879 9.43 19.02 -4.87
N ASN A 880 9.70 18.32 -5.98
CA ASN A 880 8.76 18.14 -7.10
C ASN A 880 7.41 17.53 -6.68
N ARG A 881 7.34 16.80 -5.56
CA ARG A 881 6.09 16.29 -5.00
C ARG A 881 5.27 17.38 -4.29
N LEU A 882 5.93 18.32 -3.60
CA LEU A 882 5.30 19.47 -2.94
C LEU A 882 4.62 20.38 -3.98
N PHE A 883 5.28 20.63 -5.12
CA PHE A 883 4.75 21.42 -6.23
C PHE A 883 3.50 20.80 -6.91
N SER A 884 3.24 19.51 -6.67
CA SER A 884 2.07 18.76 -7.18
C SER A 884 0.92 18.61 -6.18
N ALA A 885 1.16 18.90 -4.90
CA ALA A 885 0.28 18.54 -3.78
C ALA A 885 -0.87 19.55 -3.59
N PHE A 886 -1.74 19.69 -4.59
CA PHE A 886 -2.82 20.69 -4.58
C PHE A 886 -4.13 20.18 -3.94
N ARG A 887 -4.72 21.02 -3.09
CA ARG A 887 -6.11 20.94 -2.61
C ARG A 887 -6.60 22.34 -2.23
N LYS A 888 -7.83 22.71 -2.63
CA LYS A 888 -8.42 24.03 -2.29
C LYS A 888 -8.60 24.25 -0.78
N ASP A 889 -8.66 23.18 0.01
CA ASP A 889 -8.79 23.15 1.47
C ASP A 889 -7.46 23.25 2.24
N LYS A 890 -6.28 23.26 1.60
CA LYS A 890 -4.97 23.16 2.29
C LYS A 890 -3.86 24.03 1.67
N LEU A 891 -3.91 25.33 1.94
CA LEU A 891 -3.09 26.35 1.26
C LEU A 891 -1.72 26.66 1.92
N ASN A 892 -1.59 26.46 3.24
CA ASN A 892 -0.64 27.25 4.06
C ASN A 892 0.77 26.65 4.27
N ARG A 893 1.21 25.63 3.49
CA ARG A 893 2.52 24.97 3.74
C ARG A 893 3.69 25.54 2.95
N CYS A 894 3.46 26.08 1.75
CA CYS A 894 4.54 26.60 0.90
C CYS A 894 5.24 27.81 1.55
N GLN A 895 4.48 28.69 2.21
CA GLN A 895 4.98 29.85 2.95
C GLN A 895 6.09 29.46 3.95
N SER A 896 5.75 28.65 4.96
CA SER A 896 6.67 28.29 6.05
C SER A 896 7.98 27.64 5.59
N VAL A 897 7.95 26.86 4.49
CA VAL A 897 9.17 26.27 3.89
C VAL A 897 10.01 27.31 3.14
N MET A 898 9.38 28.33 2.54
CA MET A 898 10.08 29.43 1.87
C MET A 898 10.70 30.43 2.88
N GLU A 899 10.07 30.66 4.03
CA GLU A 899 10.55 31.59 5.07
C GLU A 899 11.99 31.34 5.50
N LYS A 900 12.37 30.07 5.66
CA LYS A 900 13.74 29.69 6.04
C LYS A 900 14.81 30.33 5.13
N PHE A 901 14.54 30.52 3.83
CA PHE A 901 15.52 31.06 2.90
C PHE A 901 15.71 32.59 3.01
N LYS A 902 14.87 33.31 3.78
CA LYS A 902 15.02 34.75 4.02
C LYS A 902 16.19 35.07 4.97
N VAL A 903 16.53 34.13 5.86
CA VAL A 903 17.53 34.31 6.94
C VAL A 903 18.82 33.54 6.63
N VAL A 904 19.98 34.09 7.00
CA VAL A 904 21.28 33.39 6.98
C VAL A 904 21.54 32.81 8.38
N PRO A 905 21.51 31.48 8.58
CA PRO A 905 21.59 30.89 9.91
C PRO A 905 23.04 30.68 10.38
N GLU A 906 23.34 31.09 11.62
CA GLU A 906 24.66 30.99 12.24
C GLU A 906 24.71 29.88 13.30
N GLY A 907 25.14 28.68 12.91
CA GLY A 907 25.33 27.57 13.86
C GLY A 907 25.49 26.20 13.20
N VAL A 908 25.21 25.15 13.99
CA VAL A 908 25.50 23.75 13.64
C VAL A 908 24.31 22.84 13.97
N ILE A 909 24.04 21.88 13.10
CA ILE A 909 23.21 20.71 13.44
C ILE A 909 24.09 19.44 13.56
N THR A 910 23.60 18.44 14.29
CA THR A 910 24.16 17.09 14.29
C THR A 910 23.05 16.07 14.12
N ILE A 911 23.20 15.18 13.14
CA ILE A 911 22.28 14.10 12.80
C ILE A 911 22.95 12.79 13.21
N GLN A 912 22.33 12.00 14.09
CA GLN A 912 22.85 10.73 14.58
C GLN A 912 21.84 9.61 14.28
N ARG A 913 22.25 8.60 13.51
CA ARG A 913 21.54 7.31 13.47
C ARG A 913 22.05 6.47 14.63
N ARG A 914 21.12 5.93 15.43
CA ARG A 914 21.39 5.04 16.55
C ARG A 914 20.78 3.67 16.26
N TYR A 915 21.58 2.62 16.40
CA TYR A 915 21.20 1.22 16.23
C TYR A 915 21.65 0.41 17.45
N ILE A 916 20.77 -0.44 17.98
CA ILE A 916 21.08 -1.35 19.08
C ILE A 916 20.86 -2.79 18.60
N LEU A 917 21.84 -3.67 18.85
CA LEU A 917 21.73 -5.09 18.53
C LEU A 917 20.65 -5.75 19.39
N LYS A 918 19.91 -6.71 18.81
CA LYS A 918 18.76 -7.35 19.49
C LYS A 918 19.12 -8.08 20.80
N HIS A 919 20.40 -8.37 21.06
CA HIS A 919 20.88 -8.96 22.32
C HIS A 919 21.32 -7.93 23.38
N ASP A 920 21.62 -6.68 23.01
CA ASP A 920 21.98 -5.60 23.93
C ASP A 920 20.74 -4.88 24.52
N ILE A 921 19.55 -5.20 24.00
CA ILE A 921 18.29 -4.62 24.42
C ILE A 921 17.90 -5.14 25.82
N PRO A 922 17.41 -4.26 26.72
CA PRO A 922 16.96 -4.67 28.05
C PRO A 922 15.89 -5.76 28.02
N LYS A 923 16.11 -6.83 28.79
CA LYS A 923 15.15 -7.91 29.02
C LYS A 923 14.06 -7.46 29.99
N TRP A 924 12.97 -6.92 29.44
CA TRP A 924 11.88 -6.23 30.18
C TRP A 924 11.27 -7.02 31.34
N ASP A 925 11.31 -8.35 31.28
CA ASP A 925 10.83 -9.31 32.26
C ASP A 925 11.66 -9.38 33.56
N ILE A 926 12.92 -8.94 33.55
CA ILE A 926 13.83 -8.97 34.71
C ILE A 926 14.27 -7.58 35.23
N ILE A 927 13.70 -6.49 34.70
CA ILE A 927 14.06 -5.12 35.10
C ILE A 927 13.38 -4.71 36.41
N ASP A 928 14.08 -4.92 37.53
CA ASP A 928 13.66 -4.45 38.86
C ASP A 928 14.01 -2.96 39.10
N LYS A 929 13.50 -2.10 38.20
CA LYS A 929 13.51 -0.63 38.37
C LYS A 929 12.09 -0.13 38.62
N GLN A 930 11.95 0.96 39.37
CA GLN A 930 10.70 1.74 39.46
C GLN A 930 10.58 2.76 38.33
N PHE A 931 9.41 3.40 38.22
CA PHE A 931 9.16 4.47 37.26
C PHE A 931 9.83 5.79 37.68
N LEU A 932 10.36 6.53 36.71
CA LEU A 932 10.85 7.90 36.91
C LEU A 932 9.71 8.93 36.82
N PRO A 933 9.91 10.16 37.32
CA PRO A 933 8.87 11.19 37.38
C PRO A 933 8.14 11.44 36.06
N LEU A 934 6.80 11.44 36.13
CA LEU A 934 5.90 11.80 35.04
C LEU A 934 5.22 13.14 35.33
N HIS A 935 5.36 14.11 34.43
CA HIS A 935 4.50 15.28 34.31
C HIS A 935 3.53 15.07 33.15
N ILE A 936 2.24 15.34 33.34
CA ILE A 936 1.25 15.20 32.28
C ILE A 936 0.28 16.37 32.22
N THR A 937 0.08 16.90 31.01
CA THR A 937 -0.72 18.09 30.72
C THR A 937 -1.64 17.87 29.51
N SER A 938 -2.81 18.50 29.53
CA SER A 938 -3.69 18.61 28.35
C SER A 938 -3.31 19.79 27.47
N ASN A 939 -2.65 20.80 28.04
CA ASN A 939 -2.33 22.07 27.40
C ASN A 939 -0.85 22.09 26.99
N GLY A 940 -0.51 22.86 25.96
CA GLY A 940 0.85 22.97 25.44
C GLY A 940 1.21 21.93 24.36
N THR A 941 2.45 22.02 23.87
CA THR A 941 2.99 21.30 22.72
C THR A 941 4.44 20.83 22.97
N ILE A 942 4.81 19.70 22.35
CA ILE A 942 6.18 19.15 22.43
C ILE A 942 7.22 20.17 21.94
N ASP A 943 6.90 20.97 20.91
CA ASP A 943 7.83 21.91 20.28
C ASP A 943 8.03 23.23 21.04
N THR A 944 7.13 23.59 21.95
CA THR A 944 7.16 24.88 22.67
C THR A 944 7.39 24.67 24.17
N ASP A 945 6.54 23.88 24.81
CA ASP A 945 6.57 23.61 26.25
C ASP A 945 7.58 22.51 26.62
N GLY A 946 7.98 21.70 25.64
CA GLY A 946 9.09 20.75 25.72
C GLY A 946 10.47 21.34 25.42
N ALA A 947 10.67 22.66 25.57
CA ALA A 947 11.97 23.31 25.33
C ALA A 947 13.08 22.73 26.23
N GLY A 948 14.29 22.56 25.68
CA GLY A 948 15.44 21.96 26.37
C GLY A 948 15.35 20.45 26.63
N LEU A 949 14.19 19.82 26.39
CA LEU A 949 13.96 18.39 26.59
C LEU A 949 14.27 17.58 25.31
N LEU A 950 14.35 16.25 25.45
CA LEU A 950 14.42 15.35 24.30
C LEU A 950 13.02 15.21 23.69
N GLN A 951 12.77 15.91 22.60
CA GLN A 951 11.45 16.02 21.96
C GLN A 951 11.20 14.83 21.01
N VAL A 952 10.06 14.16 21.16
CA VAL A 952 9.71 13.01 20.31
C VAL A 952 9.02 13.48 19.03
N ASP A 953 9.52 12.99 17.91
CA ASP A 953 8.89 13.03 16.59
C ASP A 953 8.20 11.69 16.32
N PHE A 954 6.89 11.74 16.04
CA PHE A 954 6.02 10.57 15.80
C PHE A 954 6.18 10.05 14.37
N ALA A 955 7.43 9.75 14.03
CA ALA A 955 7.91 9.63 12.66
C ALA A 955 7.30 8.48 11.85
N ASN A 956 7.39 8.59 10.54
CA ASN A 956 7.38 7.44 9.65
C ASN A 956 8.76 6.76 9.66
N LYS A 957 8.82 5.44 9.38
CA LYS A 957 10.12 4.77 9.21
C LYS A 957 10.94 5.38 8.06
N TYR A 958 10.27 5.96 7.07
CA TYR A 958 10.86 6.90 6.12
C TYR A 958 10.76 8.32 6.69
N VAL A 959 11.75 8.70 7.51
CA VAL A 959 11.81 9.97 8.25
C VAL A 959 11.42 11.18 7.37
N GLY A 960 10.53 12.03 7.87
CA GLY A 960 9.89 13.14 7.16
C GLY A 960 8.56 12.77 6.48
N GLY A 961 8.18 11.49 6.50
CA GLY A 961 6.85 10.98 6.18
C GLY A 961 6.23 11.54 4.90
N GLY A 962 5.08 12.21 5.05
CA GLY A 962 4.32 12.81 3.96
C GLY A 962 4.62 14.28 3.68
N VAL A 963 5.71 14.86 4.21
CA VAL A 963 5.92 16.33 4.25
C VAL A 963 6.00 16.98 2.86
N LEU A 964 6.62 16.31 1.89
CA LEU A 964 6.64 16.73 0.48
C LEU A 964 5.38 16.29 -0.28
N GLY A 965 4.25 16.13 0.40
CA GLY A 965 3.00 15.60 -0.14
C GLY A 965 1.80 16.04 0.69
N MET A 966 0.83 15.14 0.92
CA MET A 966 -0.40 15.50 1.64
C MET A 966 -0.31 15.42 3.17
N GLY A 967 0.78 14.87 3.72
CA GLY A 967 0.98 14.67 5.16
C GLY A 967 0.91 15.97 5.97
N CYS A 968 0.33 15.93 7.17
CA CYS A 968 0.00 17.13 7.94
C CYS A 968 -0.15 16.87 9.46
N VAL A 969 0.36 15.75 9.96
CA VAL A 969 0.35 15.40 11.39
C VAL A 969 1.65 15.87 12.04
N GLN A 970 1.95 15.41 13.26
CA GLN A 970 3.00 15.97 14.10
C GLN A 970 4.40 15.94 13.43
N GLU A 971 4.79 14.86 12.74
CA GLU A 971 6.04 14.78 11.95
C GLU A 971 6.09 15.87 10.87
N GLU A 972 5.10 15.93 9.97
CA GLU A 972 5.15 16.90 8.86
C GLU A 972 5.06 18.35 9.35
N ILE A 973 4.29 18.63 10.40
CA ILE A 973 4.26 19.96 11.03
C ILE A 973 5.63 20.32 11.60
N ARG A 974 6.30 19.39 12.32
CA ARG A 974 7.63 19.64 12.90
C ARG A 974 8.68 19.89 11.82
N PHE A 975 8.63 19.14 10.71
CA PHE A 975 9.51 19.33 9.56
C PHE A 975 9.22 20.61 8.77
N VAL A 976 8.00 21.14 8.79
CA VAL A 976 7.65 22.42 8.16
C VAL A 976 8.10 23.62 9.00
N ILE A 977 7.92 23.59 10.33
CA ILE A 977 8.36 24.71 11.19
C ILE A 977 9.86 24.72 11.49
N CYS A 978 10.53 23.57 11.33
CA CYS A 978 11.98 23.40 11.43
C CYS A 978 12.56 22.71 10.16
N PRO A 979 12.61 23.36 8.98
CA PRO A 979 13.01 22.71 7.72
C PRO A 979 14.44 22.18 7.68
N GLU A 980 15.27 22.40 8.71
CA GLU A 980 16.54 21.70 8.89
C GLU A 980 16.36 20.19 9.00
N LEU A 981 15.26 19.72 9.58
CA LEU A 981 14.92 18.31 9.66
C LEU A 981 14.80 17.65 8.28
N MET A 982 14.38 18.38 7.24
CA MET A 982 14.29 17.84 5.87
C MET A 982 15.63 17.36 5.30
N VAL A 983 16.78 17.81 5.82
CA VAL A 983 18.09 17.30 5.34
C VAL A 983 18.35 15.86 5.79
N THR A 984 17.66 15.37 6.82
CA THR A 984 17.71 13.94 7.21
C THR A 984 17.22 13.05 6.08
N MET A 985 16.24 13.51 5.30
CA MET A 985 15.66 12.82 4.14
C MET A 985 16.69 12.60 3.03
N LEU A 986 17.74 13.44 2.95
CA LEU A 986 18.85 13.26 2.01
C LEU A 986 19.78 12.11 2.42
N VAL A 987 20.05 11.93 3.71
CA VAL A 987 21.12 11.06 4.23
C VAL A 987 20.64 9.76 4.87
N THR A 988 19.39 9.66 5.30
CA THR A 988 18.90 8.58 6.18
C THR A 988 18.13 7.52 5.41
N GLU A 989 18.57 6.26 5.52
CA GLU A 989 17.80 5.10 5.05
C GLU A 989 16.60 4.81 5.97
N ALA A 990 15.56 4.11 5.51
CA ALA A 990 14.44 3.71 6.36
C ALA A 990 14.89 3.05 7.68
N LEU A 991 14.20 3.36 8.78
CA LEU A 991 14.49 2.83 10.12
C LEU A 991 13.97 1.39 10.28
N ASP A 992 14.80 0.49 10.82
CA ASP A 992 14.41 -0.84 11.31
C ASP A 992 13.95 -0.81 12.78
N ASP A 993 13.35 -1.90 13.27
CA ASP A 993 12.71 -2.03 14.59
C ASP A 993 13.61 -1.66 15.79
N THR A 994 14.95 -1.75 15.67
CA THR A 994 15.89 -1.41 16.75
C THR A 994 16.78 -0.20 16.43
N GLU A 995 16.26 0.72 15.60
CA GLU A 995 16.90 1.98 15.22
C GLU A 995 16.08 3.22 15.58
N ALA A 996 16.76 4.36 15.77
CA ALA A 996 16.17 5.69 15.87
C ALA A 996 17.08 6.73 15.19
N LEU A 997 16.52 7.88 14.81
CA LEU A 997 17.28 9.03 14.34
C LEU A 997 17.16 10.18 15.35
N ILE A 998 18.29 10.80 15.70
CA ILE A 998 18.36 11.91 16.64
C ILE A 998 18.95 13.11 15.91
N VAL A 999 18.33 14.29 16.06
CA VAL A 999 18.80 15.54 15.44
C VAL A 999 18.87 16.63 16.51
N THR A 1000 20.09 17.12 16.76
CA THR A 1000 20.40 18.16 17.75
C THR A 1000 20.88 19.42 17.05
N GLY A 1001 20.45 20.59 17.54
CA GLY A 1001 20.88 21.88 17.02
C GLY A 1001 19.92 22.56 16.05
N ILE A 1002 18.74 21.98 15.83
CA ILE A 1002 17.75 22.53 14.89
C ILE A 1002 17.15 23.86 15.37
N GLU A 1003 16.76 24.67 14.40
CA GLU A 1003 16.16 25.99 14.58
C GLU A 1003 14.70 26.03 14.09
N ARG A 1004 13.84 26.74 14.83
CA ARG A 1004 12.44 27.00 14.47
C ARG A 1004 12.31 28.33 13.73
N TYR A 1005 11.67 28.29 12.56
CA TYR A 1005 11.51 29.45 11.68
C TYR A 1005 10.06 29.97 11.61
N SER A 1006 9.08 29.20 12.09
CA SER A 1006 7.66 29.56 11.95
C SER A 1006 6.80 29.24 13.17
N LYS A 1007 5.82 30.10 13.39
CA LYS A 1007 4.65 29.88 14.24
C LYS A 1007 3.58 29.13 13.44
N TYR A 1008 2.76 28.36 14.14
CA TYR A 1008 1.61 27.68 13.55
C TYR A 1008 0.42 27.66 14.50
N GLU A 1009 -0.76 27.45 13.94
CA GLU A 1009 -2.03 27.23 14.62
C GLU A 1009 -2.69 25.96 14.05
N GLY A 1010 -3.51 25.30 14.87
CA GLY A 1010 -4.28 24.12 14.45
C GLY A 1010 -3.44 22.89 14.10
N TYR A 1011 -4.10 21.87 13.54
CA TYR A 1011 -3.52 20.54 13.31
C TYR A 1011 -4.22 19.81 12.17
N SER A 1012 -3.49 19.03 11.36
CA SER A 1012 -3.99 18.18 10.27
C SER A 1012 -4.84 18.87 9.19
N ASN A 1013 -6.11 19.17 9.45
CA ASN A 1013 -7.01 19.89 8.55
C ASN A 1013 -7.13 21.37 8.91
N SER A 1014 -6.88 21.75 10.17
CA SER A 1014 -6.91 23.15 10.64
C SER A 1014 -5.53 23.81 10.68
N PHE A 1015 -4.48 23.15 10.15
CA PHE A 1015 -3.12 23.70 10.17
C PHE A 1015 -3.03 25.02 9.38
N LYS A 1016 -2.58 26.06 10.06
CA LYS A 1016 -2.34 27.40 9.51
C LYS A 1016 -0.98 27.91 9.97
N TRP A 1017 -0.25 28.54 9.05
CA TRP A 1017 0.96 29.30 9.40
C TRP A 1017 0.56 30.64 10.01
N SER A 1018 1.16 31.00 11.15
CA SER A 1018 0.78 32.18 11.95
C SER A 1018 1.94 33.18 12.15
N GLY A 1019 2.85 33.23 11.18
CA GLY A 1019 3.95 34.20 11.12
C GLY A 1019 5.32 33.64 11.50
N ASP A 1020 6.32 34.53 11.46
CA ASP A 1020 7.72 34.18 11.74
C ASP A 1020 7.95 33.83 13.21
N PHE A 1021 8.88 32.91 13.45
CA PHE A 1021 9.40 32.61 14.78
C PHE A 1021 10.86 33.05 14.89
N ILE A 1022 11.17 33.85 15.90
CA ILE A 1022 12.55 34.17 16.29
C ILE A 1022 12.95 33.16 17.35
N ASP A 1023 13.89 32.29 17.02
CA ASP A 1023 14.35 31.24 17.93
C ASP A 1023 15.38 31.80 18.91
N GLU A 1024 14.99 31.93 20.18
CA GLU A 1024 15.82 32.41 21.29
C GLU A 1024 16.51 31.26 22.05
N THR A 1025 16.34 29.99 21.63
CA THR A 1025 16.95 28.83 22.32
C THR A 1025 18.48 28.95 22.33
N PRO A 1026 19.15 28.86 23.51
CA PRO A 1026 20.59 29.01 23.62
C PRO A 1026 21.36 27.96 22.82
N ARG A 1027 22.63 28.27 22.52
CA ARG A 1027 23.55 27.37 21.79
C ARG A 1027 24.58 26.77 22.75
N ASP A 1028 24.93 25.51 22.50
CA ASP A 1028 25.98 24.81 23.23
C ASP A 1028 27.40 25.22 22.79
N SER A 1029 28.41 24.65 23.44
CA SER A 1029 29.83 24.86 23.13
C SER A 1029 30.24 24.40 21.72
N SER A 1030 29.34 23.75 20.98
CA SER A 1030 29.50 23.28 19.60
C SER A 1030 28.58 24.01 18.60
N GLY A 1031 28.00 25.15 18.98
CA GLY A 1031 27.16 25.99 18.12
C GLY A 1031 25.78 25.41 17.79
N ARG A 1032 25.40 24.28 18.41
CA ARG A 1032 24.09 23.64 18.26
C ARG A 1032 23.10 24.35 19.17
N ARG A 1033 21.91 24.73 18.68
CA ARG A 1033 20.80 25.10 19.58
C ARG A 1033 20.49 23.94 20.53
N MET A 1034 20.08 24.26 21.76
CA MET A 1034 19.71 23.29 22.79
C MET A 1034 18.29 22.70 22.57
N THR A 1035 18.03 22.32 21.32
CA THR A 1035 16.83 21.62 20.83
C THR A 1035 17.29 20.28 20.27
N SER A 1036 16.74 19.18 20.80
CA SER A 1036 17.02 17.82 20.34
C SER A 1036 15.73 17.08 20.04
N VAL A 1037 15.61 16.56 18.81
CA VAL A 1037 14.46 15.80 18.34
C VAL A 1037 14.87 14.35 18.09
N VAL A 1038 14.04 13.39 18.51
CA VAL A 1038 14.21 11.96 18.23
C VAL A 1038 13.02 11.40 17.44
N ALA A 1039 13.30 10.94 16.23
CA ALA A 1039 12.37 10.28 15.35
C ALA A 1039 12.30 8.77 15.67
N ILE A 1040 11.12 8.31 16.09
CA ILE A 1040 10.82 6.89 16.33
C ILE A 1040 9.49 6.53 15.68
N ASP A 1041 9.50 5.56 14.77
CA ASP A 1041 8.32 5.09 14.07
C ASP A 1041 7.51 4.09 14.90
N ALA A 1042 6.19 4.25 14.93
CA ALA A 1042 5.27 3.30 15.58
C ALA A 1042 4.76 2.24 14.58
N LEU A 1043 4.30 1.09 15.09
CA LEU A 1043 3.57 0.14 14.28
C LEU A 1043 2.16 0.63 13.95
N TYR A 1044 1.73 0.38 12.71
CA TYR A 1044 0.34 0.57 12.27
C TYR A 1044 -0.49 -0.68 12.61
N PHE A 1045 -1.61 -0.51 13.32
CA PHE A 1045 -2.46 -1.62 13.75
C PHE A 1045 -3.80 -1.66 12.99
N THR A 1046 -3.95 -2.63 12.09
CA THR A 1046 -5.25 -2.90 11.41
C THR A 1046 -6.34 -3.25 12.42
N GLN A 1047 -6.05 -4.21 13.31
CA GLN A 1047 -6.88 -4.65 14.43
C GLN A 1047 -6.33 -4.11 15.76
N PRO A 1048 -7.10 -3.35 16.57
CA PRO A 1048 -6.65 -2.82 17.86
C PRO A 1048 -6.30 -3.87 18.93
N ALA A 1049 -6.64 -5.14 18.72
CA ALA A 1049 -6.29 -6.22 19.62
C ALA A 1049 -4.78 -6.55 19.61
N LEU A 1050 -4.16 -6.56 18.42
CA LEU A 1050 -2.81 -7.09 18.18
C LEU A 1050 -1.69 -6.28 18.86
N GLN A 1051 -1.91 -5.01 19.19
CA GLN A 1051 -0.93 -4.19 19.91
C GLN A 1051 -0.59 -4.71 21.32
N PHE A 1052 -1.41 -5.62 21.87
CA PHE A 1052 -1.17 -6.27 23.16
C PHE A 1052 -0.49 -7.64 23.02
N ASP A 1053 -0.06 -8.04 21.82
CA ASP A 1053 0.77 -9.24 21.64
C ASP A 1053 2.19 -8.99 22.13
N LEU A 1054 2.80 -10.01 22.77
CA LEU A 1054 4.18 -9.96 23.30
C LEU A 1054 5.16 -9.34 22.30
N ASN A 1055 5.15 -9.80 21.05
CA ASN A 1055 6.06 -9.34 20.00
C ASN A 1055 5.83 -7.86 19.63
N LYS A 1056 4.58 -7.38 19.73
CA LYS A 1056 4.21 -5.99 19.40
C LYS A 1056 4.50 -5.04 20.57
N ILE A 1057 4.15 -5.43 21.80
CA ILE A 1057 4.54 -4.72 23.03
C ILE A 1057 6.06 -4.57 23.10
N THR A 1058 6.79 -5.67 22.90
CA THR A 1058 8.27 -5.69 22.98
C THR A 1058 8.89 -4.83 21.88
N ARG A 1059 8.40 -4.89 20.64
CA ARG A 1059 8.87 -4.02 19.55
C ARG A 1059 8.71 -2.54 19.90
N GLU A 1060 7.54 -2.13 20.37
CA GLU A 1060 7.27 -0.71 20.67
C GLU A 1060 8.03 -0.21 21.91
N LEU A 1061 8.25 -1.07 22.92
CA LEU A 1061 9.17 -0.80 24.04
C LEU A 1061 10.61 -0.62 23.56
N ASN A 1062 11.10 -1.54 22.72
CA ASN A 1062 12.47 -1.53 22.20
C ASN A 1062 12.72 -0.27 21.35
N LYS A 1063 11.79 0.07 20.46
CA LYS A 1063 11.85 1.28 19.63
C LYS A 1063 11.91 2.55 20.46
N ALA A 1064 11.04 2.68 21.47
CA ALA A 1064 11.07 3.82 22.39
C ALA A 1064 12.38 3.87 23.20
N TYR A 1065 12.88 2.72 23.69
CA TYR A 1065 14.14 2.65 24.42
C TYR A 1065 15.35 3.05 23.56
N VAL A 1066 15.42 2.60 22.32
CA VAL A 1066 16.46 3.01 21.36
C VAL A 1066 16.40 4.52 21.13
N GLY A 1067 15.22 5.12 21.06
CA GLY A 1067 15.06 6.58 21.00
C GLY A 1067 15.56 7.29 22.27
N PHE A 1068 15.23 6.78 23.45
CA PHE A 1068 15.45 7.50 24.71
C PHE A 1068 16.82 7.25 25.37
N VAL A 1069 17.55 6.18 25.06
CA VAL A 1069 18.86 5.92 25.69
C VAL A 1069 19.84 7.07 25.39
N GLY A 1070 20.43 7.64 26.45
CA GLY A 1070 21.35 8.77 26.35
C GLY A 1070 22.82 8.36 26.13
N CYS A 1071 23.71 9.35 26.07
CA CYS A 1071 25.14 9.10 26.03
C CYS A 1071 25.66 8.57 27.38
N ASP A 1072 26.51 7.55 27.35
CA ASP A 1072 27.14 6.96 28.53
C ASP A 1072 27.90 7.97 29.40
N LEU A 1073 28.46 9.01 28.78
CA LEU A 1073 29.19 10.10 29.45
C LEU A 1073 28.28 11.07 30.23
N CYS A 1074 26.97 11.03 29.99
CA CYS A 1074 26.00 12.02 30.46
C CYS A 1074 24.85 11.40 31.29
N LYS A 1075 24.96 10.11 31.66
CA LYS A 1075 23.87 9.30 32.27
C LYS A 1075 23.14 9.96 33.43
N ASP A 1076 23.85 10.65 34.32
CA ASP A 1076 23.25 11.26 35.50
C ASP A 1076 22.48 12.56 35.21
N ASN A 1077 22.82 13.27 34.11
CA ASN A 1077 22.27 14.58 33.74
C ASN A 1077 21.53 14.60 32.38
N LEU A 1078 20.95 13.46 31.98
CA LEU A 1078 20.08 13.41 30.79
C LEU A 1078 18.80 14.25 31.01
N PRO A 1079 18.38 15.06 30.01
CA PRO A 1079 17.09 15.76 30.04
C PRO A 1079 15.92 14.78 29.91
N ALA A 1080 14.76 15.18 30.41
CA ALA A 1080 13.52 14.42 30.30
C ALA A 1080 13.05 14.25 28.84
N VAL A 1081 12.16 13.28 28.61
CA VAL A 1081 11.52 13.04 27.31
C VAL A 1081 10.25 13.87 27.21
N ALA A 1082 10.14 14.75 26.20
CA ALA A 1082 8.90 15.46 25.86
C ALA A 1082 8.16 14.70 24.75
N THR A 1083 7.03 14.08 25.08
CA THR A 1083 6.27 13.19 24.16
C THR A 1083 4.76 13.32 24.35
N GLY A 1084 3.99 12.50 23.65
CA GLY A 1084 2.54 12.41 23.75
C GLY A 1084 2.02 11.14 23.10
N ASN A 1085 0.89 11.26 22.38
CA ASN A 1085 0.11 10.18 21.77
C ASN A 1085 0.79 9.48 20.56
N TRP A 1086 2.03 9.03 20.74
CA TRP A 1086 2.87 8.34 19.76
C TRP A 1086 2.21 7.08 19.19
N GLY A 1087 2.12 6.97 17.86
CA GLY A 1087 1.47 5.83 17.18
C GLY A 1087 -0.05 5.72 17.39
N CYS A 1088 -0.70 6.73 17.96
CA CYS A 1088 -2.15 6.76 18.14
C CYS A 1088 -2.85 7.39 16.92
N GLY A 1089 -4.18 7.54 16.98
CA GLY A 1089 -4.95 8.19 15.91
C GLY A 1089 -4.83 7.45 14.57
N ALA A 1090 -4.13 8.04 13.60
CA ALA A 1090 -3.92 7.47 12.26
C ALA A 1090 -3.28 6.06 12.29
N PHE A 1091 -2.41 5.77 13.27
CA PHE A 1091 -1.75 4.47 13.43
C PHE A 1091 -2.52 3.48 14.33
N ARG A 1092 -3.68 3.90 14.87
CA ARG A 1092 -4.64 3.08 15.66
C ARG A 1092 -4.11 2.47 16.97
N GLY A 1093 -2.93 2.90 17.44
CA GLY A 1093 -2.44 2.59 18.78
C GLY A 1093 -3.34 3.16 19.89
N ASN A 1094 -3.40 2.47 21.01
CA ASN A 1094 -4.15 2.83 22.21
C ASN A 1094 -3.28 3.76 23.09
N PRO A 1095 -3.72 5.01 23.38
CA PRO A 1095 -2.92 5.95 24.17
C PRO A 1095 -2.56 5.43 25.56
N LYS A 1096 -3.50 4.79 26.27
CA LYS A 1096 -3.27 4.23 27.62
C LYS A 1096 -2.16 3.18 27.64
N LEU A 1097 -2.06 2.35 26.60
CA LEU A 1097 -0.93 1.42 26.45
C LEU A 1097 0.36 2.17 26.08
N LYS A 1098 0.30 3.02 25.05
CA LYS A 1098 1.46 3.76 24.52
C LYS A 1098 2.15 4.66 25.54
N VAL A 1099 1.40 5.24 26.48
CA VAL A 1099 1.94 5.98 27.65
C VAL A 1099 2.81 5.08 28.50
N LEU A 1100 2.28 3.91 28.92
CA LEU A 1100 2.99 3.01 29.81
C LEU A 1100 4.26 2.44 29.15
N LEU A 1101 4.22 2.12 27.86
CA LEU A 1101 5.42 1.65 27.14
C LEU A 1101 6.49 2.76 27.05
N GLN A 1102 6.10 4.01 26.78
CA GLN A 1102 7.05 5.12 26.77
C GLN A 1102 7.61 5.42 28.16
N LEU A 1103 6.79 5.38 29.22
CA LEU A 1103 7.22 5.58 30.60
C LEU A 1103 8.19 4.48 31.05
N MET A 1104 7.91 3.21 30.72
CA MET A 1104 8.83 2.09 30.96
C MET A 1104 10.16 2.34 30.25
N ALA A 1105 10.13 2.66 28.94
CA ALA A 1105 11.35 2.91 28.16
C ALA A 1105 12.19 4.08 28.71
N ALA A 1106 11.55 5.21 29.04
CA ALA A 1106 12.22 6.38 29.61
C ALA A 1106 12.84 6.06 30.99
N SER A 1107 12.11 5.33 31.83
CA SER A 1107 12.59 4.91 33.17
C SER A 1107 13.77 3.95 33.10
N VAL A 1108 13.81 3.03 32.13
CA VAL A 1108 15.00 2.18 31.90
C VAL A 1108 16.17 3.00 31.39
N ALA A 1109 15.92 3.95 30.47
CA ALA A 1109 16.91 4.87 29.88
C ALA A 1109 17.41 5.97 30.83
N GLY A 1110 16.85 6.12 32.04
CA GLY A 1110 17.29 7.10 33.04
C GLY A 1110 16.67 8.49 32.93
N ARG A 1111 15.55 8.64 32.19
CA ARG A 1111 14.86 9.93 31.97
C ARG A 1111 13.49 9.97 32.63
N ALA A 1112 13.17 11.12 33.20
CA ALA A 1112 11.79 11.53 33.48
C ALA A 1112 11.01 11.75 32.17
N MET A 1113 9.68 11.86 32.25
CA MET A 1113 8.80 12.05 31.09
C MET A 1113 7.84 13.23 31.28
N VAL A 1114 7.71 14.05 30.24
CA VAL A 1114 6.68 15.09 30.07
C VAL A 1114 5.75 14.63 28.96
N TYR A 1115 4.46 14.49 29.27
CA TYR A 1115 3.47 13.94 28.34
C TYR A 1115 2.37 14.96 28.01
N PHE A 1116 2.15 15.20 26.72
CA PHE A 1116 1.10 16.07 26.20
C PHE A 1116 -0.05 15.22 25.64
N THR A 1117 -1.28 15.41 26.16
CA THR A 1117 -2.48 14.70 25.66
C THR A 1117 -3.22 15.46 24.55
N PHE A 1118 -2.79 16.68 24.22
CA PHE A 1118 -3.32 17.54 23.14
C PHE A 1118 -4.83 17.83 23.27
N GLY A 1119 -5.21 18.43 24.40
CA GLY A 1119 -6.58 18.84 24.74
C GLY A 1119 -7.39 17.79 25.52
N ASP A 1120 -6.98 16.51 25.53
CA ASP A 1120 -7.71 15.45 26.24
C ASP A 1120 -7.41 15.46 27.74
N THR A 1121 -8.23 16.19 28.50
CA THR A 1121 -8.21 16.26 29.97
C THR A 1121 -8.65 14.94 30.63
N THR A 1122 -9.43 14.10 29.95
CA THR A 1122 -9.88 12.82 30.51
C THR A 1122 -8.75 11.81 30.49
N LEU A 1123 -8.09 11.66 29.33
CA LEU A 1123 -6.90 10.83 29.19
C LEU A 1123 -5.77 11.28 30.12
N ARG A 1124 -5.55 12.60 30.26
CA ARG A 1124 -4.58 13.18 31.23
C ARG A 1124 -4.86 12.68 32.65
N ASP A 1125 -6.12 12.71 33.07
CA ASP A 1125 -6.55 12.36 34.41
C ASP A 1125 -6.46 10.85 34.66
N GLU A 1126 -6.94 10.02 33.74
CA GLU A 1126 -6.84 8.55 33.82
C GLU A 1126 -5.39 8.06 33.86
N ILE A 1127 -4.49 8.69 33.09
CA ILE A 1127 -3.05 8.40 33.14
C ILE A 1127 -2.44 8.83 34.47
N ALA A 1128 -2.75 10.04 34.95
CA ALA A 1128 -2.20 10.55 36.21
C ALA A 1128 -2.61 9.68 37.41
N GLU A 1129 -3.86 9.19 37.43
CA GLU A 1129 -4.34 8.24 38.44
C GLU A 1129 -3.62 6.89 38.34
N MET A 1130 -3.51 6.30 37.15
CA MET A 1130 -2.81 5.03 36.94
C MET A 1130 -1.32 5.12 37.32
N TYR A 1131 -0.62 6.19 36.92
CA TYR A 1131 0.76 6.45 37.32
C TYR A 1131 0.90 6.56 38.83
N SER A 1132 0.06 7.37 39.48
CA SER A 1132 0.07 7.56 40.94
C SER A 1132 -0.15 6.24 41.67
N HIS A 1133 -1.07 5.41 41.19
CA HIS A 1133 -1.35 4.08 41.73
C HIS A 1133 -0.18 3.10 41.55
N LEU A 1134 0.44 3.05 40.36
CA LEU A 1134 1.62 2.22 40.09
C LEU A 1134 2.80 2.58 41.01
N VAL A 1135 3.04 3.87 41.24
CA VAL A 1135 4.08 4.36 42.16
C VAL A 1135 3.73 4.04 43.61
N GLN A 1136 2.50 4.29 44.06
CA GLN A 1136 2.05 3.98 45.43
C GLN A 1136 2.14 2.49 45.76
N GLN A 1137 1.85 1.61 44.79
CA GLN A 1137 1.99 0.16 44.95
C GLN A 1137 3.43 -0.36 44.72
N ASN A 1138 4.42 0.53 44.52
CA ASN A 1138 5.83 0.20 44.26
C ASN A 1138 6.03 -0.80 43.10
N ILE A 1139 5.23 -0.66 42.03
CA ILE A 1139 5.30 -1.57 40.89
C ILE A 1139 6.59 -1.33 40.09
N THR A 1140 7.36 -2.38 39.85
CA THR A 1140 8.57 -2.35 39.04
C THR A 1140 8.29 -2.66 37.57
N ILE A 1141 9.23 -2.31 36.68
CA ILE A 1141 9.07 -2.43 35.22
C ILE A 1141 8.86 -3.90 34.81
N ALA A 1142 9.60 -4.84 35.41
CA ALA A 1142 9.36 -6.28 35.30
C ALA A 1142 7.93 -6.67 35.69
N ARG A 1143 7.43 -6.16 36.82
CA ARG A 1143 6.08 -6.46 37.29
C ARG A 1143 5.03 -5.90 36.33
N LEU A 1144 5.16 -4.66 35.86
CA LEU A 1144 4.22 -4.11 34.87
C LEU A 1144 4.27 -4.90 33.56
N PHE A 1145 5.45 -5.25 33.03
CA PHE A 1145 5.59 -6.07 31.84
C PHE A 1145 4.83 -7.41 32.00
N SER A 1146 5.03 -8.11 33.13
CA SER A 1146 4.29 -9.35 33.43
C SER A 1146 2.76 -9.16 33.49
N LEU A 1147 2.27 -7.99 33.91
CA LEU A 1147 0.85 -7.67 33.91
C LEU A 1147 0.31 -7.36 32.51
N LEU A 1148 1.10 -6.75 31.63
CA LEU A 1148 0.73 -6.56 30.22
C LEU A 1148 0.58 -7.92 29.51
N LEU A 1149 1.44 -8.90 29.82
CA LEU A 1149 1.32 -10.26 29.29
C LEU A 1149 0.07 -10.98 29.86
N GLN A 1150 -0.16 -10.91 31.17
CA GLN A 1150 -1.38 -11.46 31.78
C GLN A 1150 -2.66 -10.80 31.25
N TYR A 1151 -2.61 -9.53 30.81
CA TYR A 1151 -3.78 -8.89 30.19
C TYR A 1151 -4.14 -9.60 28.88
N ARG A 1152 -3.15 -9.93 28.04
CA ARG A 1152 -3.32 -10.70 26.79
C ARG A 1152 -3.97 -12.05 27.07
N GLU A 1153 -3.47 -12.80 28.05
CA GLU A 1153 -4.01 -14.11 28.45
C GLU A 1153 -5.43 -14.01 29.02
N SER A 1154 -5.73 -12.93 29.76
CA SER A 1154 -7.03 -12.72 30.42
C SER A 1154 -8.19 -12.34 29.48
N ARG A 1155 -7.92 -12.06 28.20
CA ARG A 1155 -8.88 -11.51 27.22
C ARG A 1155 -10.08 -12.39 26.87
N ILE A 1156 -10.18 -13.59 27.45
CA ILE A 1156 -11.44 -14.34 27.57
C ILE A 1156 -12.53 -13.49 28.29
N ARG A 1157 -12.16 -12.43 29.05
CA ARG A 1157 -13.10 -11.51 29.71
C ARG A 1157 -12.90 -10.05 29.30
N HIS A 1158 -14.02 -9.35 29.07
CA HIS A 1158 -14.09 -7.95 28.63
C HIS A 1158 -13.75 -6.94 29.75
N LEU A 1159 -12.54 -6.95 30.30
CA LEU A 1159 -12.08 -5.91 31.22
C LEU A 1159 -11.39 -4.77 30.45
N ASP A 1160 -11.75 -3.53 30.80
CA ASP A 1160 -10.95 -2.35 30.47
C ASP A 1160 -9.50 -2.52 30.97
N PHE A 1161 -8.57 -2.02 30.18
CA PHE A 1161 -7.13 -2.23 30.36
C PHE A 1161 -6.61 -1.64 31.68
N TYR A 1162 -7.00 -0.42 32.03
CA TYR A 1162 -6.57 0.21 33.28
C TYR A 1162 -7.27 -0.41 34.49
N ASN A 1163 -8.56 -0.75 34.38
CA ASN A 1163 -9.27 -1.48 35.43
C ASN A 1163 -8.67 -2.87 35.70
N PHE A 1164 -8.17 -3.57 34.67
CA PHE A 1164 -7.43 -4.82 34.85
C PHE A 1164 -6.13 -4.60 35.67
N LEU A 1165 -5.30 -3.62 35.27
CA LEU A 1165 -4.05 -3.29 35.97
C LEU A 1165 -4.32 -2.89 37.43
N TYR A 1166 -5.32 -2.04 37.68
CA TYR A 1166 -5.68 -1.57 39.02
C TYR A 1166 -6.08 -2.72 39.96
N ASN A 1167 -6.87 -3.68 39.46
CA ASN A 1167 -7.27 -4.86 40.24
C ASN A 1167 -6.11 -5.84 40.50
N LYS A 1168 -5.25 -6.08 39.49
CA LYS A 1168 -4.11 -7.01 39.58
C LYS A 1168 -2.91 -6.48 40.36
N THR A 1169 -2.82 -5.16 40.57
CA THR A 1169 -1.78 -4.52 41.40
C THR A 1169 -2.18 -4.44 42.88
N ARG A 1170 -3.48 -4.29 43.19
CA ARG A 1170 -3.99 -4.36 44.58
C ARG A 1170 -3.84 -5.75 45.22
N THR A 1171 -3.76 -6.82 44.42
CA THR A 1171 -3.56 -8.18 44.92
C THR A 1171 -2.07 -8.44 45.18
N LYS A 1172 -1.66 -8.36 46.47
CA LYS A 1172 -0.30 -8.74 46.89
C LYS A 1172 0.01 -10.17 46.46
N SER A 1173 1.05 -10.35 45.66
CA SER A 1173 1.46 -11.66 45.14
C SER A 1173 2.02 -12.51 46.28
N THR A 1174 1.30 -13.57 46.65
CA THR A 1174 1.83 -14.65 47.49
C THR A 1174 2.45 -15.72 46.58
N SER A 1175 3.62 -16.23 46.97
CA SER A 1175 4.48 -17.19 46.25
C SER A 1175 5.08 -16.70 44.90
N PRO A 1176 6.34 -17.10 44.58
CA PRO A 1176 6.93 -16.94 43.26
C PRO A 1176 6.55 -18.11 42.34
N LEU A 1177 6.37 -17.83 41.04
CA LEU A 1177 6.20 -18.86 40.02
C LEU A 1177 7.57 -19.32 39.50
N THR A 1178 8.01 -20.51 39.91
CA THR A 1178 9.12 -21.22 39.26
C THR A 1178 8.67 -21.80 37.93
N TYR A 1179 9.11 -21.20 36.83
CA TYR A 1179 9.11 -21.86 35.53
C TYR A 1179 10.27 -22.85 35.47
N ASN A 1180 9.96 -24.14 35.30
CA ASN A 1180 10.93 -25.09 34.78
C ASN A 1180 11.00 -24.93 33.25
N PHE A 1181 12.20 -25.06 32.70
CA PHE A 1181 12.46 -25.18 31.26
C PHE A 1181 12.19 -26.61 30.78
#